data_AF-A0A443SS15-F1
#
_entry.id   AF-A0A443SS15-F1
#
_cell.length_a   1.000
_cell.length_b   1.000
_cell.length_c   1.000
_cell.angle_alpha   90.00
_cell.angle_beta   90.00
_cell.angle_gamma   90.00
#
_symmetry.space_group_name_H-M   'P 1'
#
loop_
_entity.id
_entity.type
_entity.pdbx_description
1 polymer ?
#
loop_
_entity_poly.entity_id
_entity_poly.type
_entity_poly.pdbx_seq_one_letter_code
_entity_poly.pdbx_strand_id
1 'polypeptide(L)'
;MESSIETISKLMSKTYVKQSLEALSSREKQIQILLEQRKCPEDGWDDLTIELLLQRLALMDSNNFMNNCGVGEREARIEYHKVAERHYHFGHGIGRSGDLNEVQPKAAGSSLLNILANRLVLDIFRNCGIPNTKSCFIVPMATGMSLTLCMLTLRHRRPKARYVIWSRIDQKSCFKSILTAGFEAVVVENKLIKDSLETDVDEIEKQVKILGADNIVCILSTTSSFAPKVPDNIEQVSMICKRNEIPHVVNNAYGLQSTKCMHLIEQSSRNGRIDAFVQSCDKNFLVPVGGSVIAGFDENFIGEISKNYPGRASSTPTLDVLMTLLHLGLNGYKRLLEQRKQLLTYFRTELETLAEKYGERVLQTKSNHISIGLTLNNFQLNGKTTEIGSMLFLRGVSGARVVTSPGTVKQIGGHNFVNWGSHHNNYPNSYLTAAVAIGITKEEIDVFLKRLTKLFTSLKIVIKNENKSIFELNCFGNAAKTPQSLVTSEAFSAEIHRQYFGNAFTAKDEIEYEASVVGKPDLPHWMFFRNVNSTEKAFLYGSPETVGDFDIEIIAMNKHSYDTFKHTMNFRVIPRESKLSQTYEVELKFTNLNIEEMYDDTKTRALLEIFKQRLWIGSDDVYITLIAAPLDVGGRLPVDPNDKEGVVIRIGSTDEFTQDLLDLRRETDQIKNRNPCPRKYKATTAQYLFREKDFYPDWCAFRLITPNTESSTEPGETTTQFYATHPLSEMDDEYTFKTTFPTRDYTLDVMYSFIIPSIIGIMIVSSLSCLLFYRENLEKNVQQVFTVINYVRNQMEKYNSIQRASVQLQQLGKNRNNLPSSSYSSLQRPTNQIITS
;
A
#
# COMPACT_ATOMS: atom_id res chain seq x y z
N MET A 1 -0.80 -6.20 45.63
CA MET A 1 0.67 -6.00 45.70
C MET A 1 1.19 -6.15 47.12
N GLU A 2 0.57 -5.49 48.12
CA GLU A 2 0.99 -5.56 49.54
C GLU A 2 1.13 -6.98 50.11
N SER A 3 0.20 -7.91 49.83
CA SER A 3 0.36 -9.31 50.29
C SER A 3 1.57 -10.02 49.66
N SER A 4 1.83 -9.78 48.37
CA SER A 4 3.03 -10.27 47.67
C SER A 4 4.31 -9.71 48.29
N ILE A 5 4.29 -8.44 48.72
CA ILE A 5 5.41 -7.76 49.38
C ILE A 5 5.74 -8.38 50.74
N GLU A 6 4.71 -8.71 51.52
CA GLU A 6 4.90 -9.41 52.80
C GLU A 6 5.51 -10.80 52.60
N THR A 7 5.12 -11.50 51.53
CA THR A 7 5.71 -12.80 51.16
C THR A 7 7.16 -12.67 50.68
N ILE A 8 7.49 -11.70 49.82
CA ILE A 8 8.86 -11.44 49.35
C ILE A 8 9.78 -11.05 50.52
N SER A 9 9.25 -10.29 51.49
CA SER A 9 9.97 -9.92 52.73
C SER A 9 10.29 -11.09 53.66
N LYS A 10 9.77 -12.29 53.39
CA LYS A 10 10.13 -13.55 54.06
C LYS A 10 11.24 -14.32 53.32
N LEU A 11 11.57 -13.91 52.09
CA LEU A 11 12.55 -14.57 51.21
C LEU A 11 13.86 -13.77 51.05
N MET A 12 13.82 -12.45 51.22
CA MET A 12 15.00 -11.59 51.07
C MET A 12 15.00 -10.41 52.07
N SER A 13 16.16 -9.75 52.22
CA SER A 13 16.32 -8.63 53.17
C SER A 13 15.32 -7.50 52.90
N LYS A 14 14.60 -7.08 53.94
CA LYS A 14 13.58 -6.02 53.90
C LYS A 14 14.10 -4.72 53.26
N THR A 15 15.39 -4.40 53.41
CA THR A 15 16.02 -3.22 52.79
C THR A 15 16.00 -3.31 51.26
N TYR A 16 16.37 -4.46 50.68
CA TYR A 16 16.34 -4.67 49.23
C TYR A 16 14.92 -4.78 48.68
N VAL A 17 13.98 -5.32 49.45
CA VAL A 17 12.55 -5.29 49.09
C VAL A 17 12.06 -3.85 49.02
N LYS A 18 12.32 -3.05 50.06
CA LYS A 18 11.91 -1.64 50.10
C LYS A 18 12.49 -0.83 48.94
N GLN A 19 13.79 -0.96 48.67
CA GLN A 19 14.45 -0.28 47.55
C GLN A 19 13.84 -0.66 46.19
N SER A 20 13.60 -1.97 45.98
CA SER A 20 12.93 -2.46 44.75
C SER A 20 11.52 -1.89 44.59
N LEU A 21 10.79 -1.74 45.70
CA LEU A 21 9.45 -1.17 45.69
C LEU A 21 9.43 0.33 45.42
N GLU A 22 10.38 1.09 45.97
CA GLU A 22 10.54 2.52 45.66
C GLU A 22 10.81 2.72 44.17
N ALA A 23 11.63 1.86 43.56
CA ALA A 23 11.90 1.87 42.12
C ALA A 23 10.68 1.50 41.24
N LEU A 24 9.83 0.55 41.68
CA LEU A 24 8.57 0.22 40.99
C LEU A 24 7.54 1.35 41.15
N SER A 25 7.35 1.85 42.38
CA SER A 25 6.39 2.91 42.73
C SER A 25 6.66 4.20 41.94
N SER A 26 7.91 4.49 41.61
CA SER A 26 8.29 5.62 40.75
C SER A 26 7.62 5.54 39.35
N ARG A 27 7.67 4.36 38.71
CA ARG A 27 7.02 4.13 37.41
C ARG A 27 5.50 4.11 37.51
N GLU A 28 4.97 3.50 38.57
CA GLU A 28 3.53 3.50 38.81
C GLU A 28 2.98 4.92 39.01
N LYS A 29 3.73 5.79 39.70
CA LYS A 29 3.39 7.20 39.88
C LYS A 29 3.35 7.96 38.54
N GLN A 30 4.28 7.69 37.61
CA GLN A 30 4.23 8.28 36.27
C GLN A 30 2.97 7.83 35.50
N ILE A 31 2.65 6.53 35.54
CA ILE A 31 1.42 5.98 34.94
C ILE A 31 0.16 6.59 35.58
N GLN A 32 0.12 6.72 36.91
CA GLN A 32 -0.98 7.36 37.64
C GLN A 32 -1.18 8.82 37.19
N ILE A 33 -0.10 9.61 37.13
CA ILE A 33 -0.14 11.01 36.69
C ILE A 33 -0.69 11.12 35.26
N LEU A 34 -0.27 10.23 34.35
CA LEU A 34 -0.79 10.18 32.98
C LEU A 34 -2.31 9.90 32.96
N LEU A 35 -2.79 8.93 33.76
CA LEU A 35 -4.20 8.55 33.80
C LEU A 35 -5.09 9.64 34.43
N GLU A 36 -4.61 10.34 35.46
CA GLU A 36 -5.32 11.43 36.12
C GLU A 36 -5.38 12.69 35.22
N GLN A 37 -4.20 13.15 34.78
CA GLN A 37 -4.08 14.43 34.06
C GLN A 37 -4.44 14.32 32.58
N ARG A 38 -4.18 13.16 31.95
CA ARG A 38 -4.38 12.90 30.51
C ARG A 38 -3.68 13.95 29.63
N LYS A 39 -2.45 14.28 30.03
CA LYS A 39 -1.55 15.23 29.36
C LYS A 39 -0.25 14.56 28.97
N CYS A 40 0.45 15.17 28.01
CA CYS A 40 1.77 14.68 27.61
C CYS A 40 2.73 14.85 28.80
N PRO A 41 3.56 13.86 29.17
CA PRO A 41 4.55 14.06 30.21
C PRO A 41 5.53 15.17 29.76
N GLU A 42 6.03 15.98 30.69
CA GLU A 42 6.93 17.09 30.35
C GLU A 42 8.19 16.57 29.64
N ASP A 43 8.83 15.56 30.25
CA ASP A 43 9.95 14.82 29.69
C ASP A 43 9.55 13.40 29.29
N GLY A 44 10.27 12.85 28.31
CA GLY A 44 10.05 11.51 27.77
C GLY A 44 10.25 10.39 28.79
N TRP A 45 9.48 9.31 28.67
CA TRP A 45 9.61 8.10 29.48
C TRP A 45 10.64 7.13 28.91
N ASP A 46 11.23 6.30 29.77
CA ASP A 46 12.04 5.16 29.36
C ASP A 46 11.18 4.03 28.78
N ASP A 47 11.74 3.29 27.82
CA ASP A 47 11.03 2.25 27.07
C ASP A 47 10.36 1.22 27.99
N LEU A 48 11.01 0.82 29.09
CA LEU A 48 10.45 -0.10 30.09
C LEU A 48 9.17 0.42 30.75
N THR A 49 9.05 1.74 30.96
CA THR A 49 7.86 2.36 31.54
C THR A 49 6.72 2.46 30.51
N ILE A 50 7.06 2.70 29.24
CA ILE A 50 6.10 2.66 28.13
C ILE A 50 5.58 1.23 27.94
N GLU A 51 6.45 0.23 27.87
CA GLU A 51 6.07 -1.17 27.74
C GLU A 51 5.25 -1.66 28.94
N LEU A 52 5.59 -1.25 30.17
CA LEU A 52 4.79 -1.55 31.36
C LEU A 52 3.37 -0.99 31.27
N LEU A 53 3.19 0.22 30.74
CA LEU A 53 1.86 0.77 30.46
C LEU A 53 1.13 -0.05 29.39
N LEU A 54 1.77 -0.35 28.26
CA LEU A 54 1.17 -1.10 27.16
C LEU A 54 0.75 -2.51 27.60
N GLN A 55 1.59 -3.23 28.36
CA GLN A 55 1.26 -4.54 28.92
C GLN A 55 0.07 -4.47 29.87
N ARG A 56 0.01 -3.47 30.77
CA ARG A 56 -1.15 -3.26 31.66
C ARG A 56 -2.43 -3.04 30.87
N LEU A 57 -2.39 -2.21 29.83
CA LEU A 57 -3.52 -1.96 28.95
C LEU A 57 -3.92 -3.23 28.18
N ALA A 58 -2.97 -3.95 27.59
CA ALA A 58 -3.25 -5.17 26.84
C ALA A 58 -3.95 -6.25 27.70
N LEU A 59 -3.53 -6.41 28.96
CA LEU A 59 -4.16 -7.32 29.92
C LEU A 59 -5.61 -6.93 30.31
N MET A 60 -6.07 -5.73 29.97
CA MET A 60 -7.46 -5.28 30.15
C MET A 60 -8.38 -5.62 28.96
N ASP A 61 -7.84 -6.12 27.85
CA ASP A 61 -8.63 -6.55 26.69
C ASP A 61 -9.03 -8.03 26.82
N SER A 62 -10.28 -8.35 26.48
CA SER A 62 -10.88 -9.64 26.82
C SER A 62 -10.17 -10.82 26.18
N ASN A 63 -9.56 -10.65 25.00
CA ASN A 63 -8.80 -11.67 24.29
C ASN A 63 -7.52 -12.11 25.04
N ASN A 64 -7.09 -11.36 26.07
CA ASN A 64 -5.93 -11.67 26.89
C ASN A 64 -6.31 -12.17 28.31
N PHE A 65 -7.60 -12.38 28.61
CA PHE A 65 -8.03 -12.89 29.92
C PHE A 65 -7.79 -14.41 30.03
N MET A 66 -7.15 -14.84 31.12
CA MET A 66 -6.83 -16.25 31.40
C MET A 66 -8.03 -17.21 31.33
N ASN A 67 -9.22 -16.72 31.72
CA ASN A 67 -10.46 -17.51 31.78
C ASN A 67 -11.44 -17.15 30.63
N ASN A 68 -10.95 -16.60 29.51
CA ASN A 68 -11.80 -16.28 28.36
C ASN A 68 -12.35 -17.55 27.69
N CYS A 69 -13.66 -17.57 27.41
CA CYS A 69 -14.27 -18.51 26.48
C CYS A 69 -15.02 -17.73 25.38
N GLY A 70 -14.32 -17.41 24.29
CA GLY A 70 -14.85 -16.61 23.20
C GLY A 70 -15.69 -17.46 22.24
N VAL A 71 -17.02 -17.33 22.32
CA VAL A 71 -17.99 -18.02 21.46
C VAL A 71 -18.58 -17.15 20.34
N GLY A 72 -18.12 -15.90 20.21
CA GLY A 72 -18.51 -15.01 19.11
C GLY A 72 -17.69 -15.18 17.84
N GLU A 73 -18.08 -14.42 16.81
CA GLU A 73 -17.42 -14.31 15.51
C GLU A 73 -16.19 -13.40 15.55
N ARG A 74 -16.20 -12.38 16.43
CA ARG A 74 -15.12 -11.40 16.59
C ARG A 74 -14.59 -11.40 18.03
N GLU A 75 -13.76 -12.40 18.29
CA GLU A 75 -13.06 -12.64 19.58
C GLU A 75 -11.57 -12.26 19.56
N ALA A 76 -11.10 -11.60 18.49
CA ALA A 76 -9.72 -11.16 18.33
C ALA A 76 -8.65 -12.27 18.50
N ARG A 77 -8.97 -13.49 18.02
CA ARG A 77 -8.00 -14.60 17.92
C ARG A 77 -6.93 -14.24 16.88
N ILE A 78 -5.65 -14.40 17.21
CA ILE A 78 -4.50 -14.11 16.34
C ILE A 78 -3.68 -15.39 16.19
N GLU A 79 -3.58 -15.91 14.97
CA GLU A 79 -2.92 -17.19 14.67
C GLU A 79 -1.39 -17.10 14.79
N TYR A 80 -0.78 -16.11 14.13
CA TYR A 80 0.68 -15.99 14.09
C TYR A 80 1.19 -15.11 15.25
N HIS A 81 1.99 -15.69 16.14
CA HIS A 81 2.43 -15.04 17.39
C HIS A 81 3.15 -13.70 17.15
N LYS A 82 3.96 -13.58 16.09
CA LYS A 82 4.63 -12.30 15.76
C LYS A 82 3.68 -11.17 15.38
N VAL A 83 2.46 -11.48 14.93
CA VAL A 83 1.41 -10.47 14.72
C VAL A 83 0.82 -10.01 16.06
N ALA A 84 0.70 -10.90 17.05
CA ALA A 84 0.26 -10.52 18.39
C ALA A 84 1.34 -9.69 19.11
N GLU A 85 2.60 -10.16 19.11
CA GLU A 85 3.73 -9.46 19.73
C GLU A 85 3.91 -8.03 19.19
N ARG A 86 3.99 -7.85 17.86
CA ARG A 86 4.20 -6.53 17.23
C ARG A 86 3.06 -5.53 17.43
N HIS A 87 1.91 -6.00 17.91
CA HIS A 87 0.75 -5.20 18.27
C HIS A 87 0.53 -5.13 19.78
N TYR A 88 1.50 -5.53 20.60
CA TYR A 88 1.40 -5.60 22.07
C TYR A 88 0.11 -6.32 22.54
N HIS A 89 -0.33 -7.34 21.79
CA HIS A 89 -1.56 -8.12 22.03
C HIS A 89 -2.89 -7.34 21.99
N PHE A 90 -2.92 -6.13 21.42
CA PHE A 90 -4.14 -5.36 21.14
C PHE A 90 -4.86 -5.88 19.87
N GLY A 91 -5.75 -6.87 20.02
CA GLY A 91 -6.41 -7.53 18.88
C GLY A 91 -7.78 -6.97 18.46
N HIS A 92 -8.45 -6.17 19.28
CA HIS A 92 -9.87 -5.78 19.06
C HIS A 92 -10.11 -4.52 18.23
N GLY A 93 -9.05 -3.73 17.98
CA GLY A 93 -9.13 -2.40 17.36
C GLY A 93 -9.75 -1.33 18.27
N ILE A 94 -10.06 -0.16 17.71
CA ILE A 94 -10.69 0.96 18.40
C ILE A 94 -12.18 1.11 18.02
N GLY A 95 -12.96 1.68 18.95
CA GLY A 95 -14.35 2.08 18.76
C GLY A 95 -15.38 0.94 18.79
N ARG A 96 -16.61 1.32 18.44
CA ARG A 96 -17.77 0.43 18.27
C ARG A 96 -18.35 0.60 16.87
N SER A 97 -19.51 0.00 16.60
CA SER A 97 -20.09 -0.06 15.26
C SER A 97 -20.56 1.28 14.69
N GLY A 98 -20.75 2.31 15.53
CA GLY A 98 -21.22 3.64 15.11
C GLY A 98 -20.51 4.83 15.74
N ASP A 99 -19.33 4.62 16.35
CA ASP A 99 -18.45 5.70 16.85
C ASP A 99 -17.03 5.16 17.13
N LEU A 100 -16.00 5.84 16.62
CA LEU A 100 -14.60 5.52 16.90
C LEU A 100 -14.18 5.81 18.36
N ASN A 101 -14.85 6.75 19.02
CA ASN A 101 -14.51 7.18 20.38
C ASN A 101 -15.32 6.45 21.47
N GLU A 102 -16.28 5.60 21.10
CA GLU A 102 -17.07 4.83 22.07
C GLU A 102 -16.27 3.66 22.67
N VAL A 103 -16.34 3.51 23.99
CA VAL A 103 -15.63 2.46 24.74
C VAL A 103 -16.11 1.07 24.31
N GLN A 104 -15.16 0.23 23.90
CA GLN A 104 -15.39 -1.16 23.52
C GLN A 104 -15.45 -2.07 24.76
N PRO A 105 -16.60 -2.66 25.13
CA PRO A 105 -16.70 -3.51 26.33
C PRO A 105 -15.84 -4.78 26.26
N LYS A 106 -15.52 -5.30 25.06
CA LYS A 106 -14.55 -6.40 24.90
C LYS A 106 -13.08 -5.96 24.99
N ALA A 107 -12.81 -4.66 25.00
CA ALA A 107 -11.46 -4.11 24.84
C ALA A 107 -11.28 -2.80 25.62
N ALA A 108 -11.35 -2.91 26.96
CA ALA A 108 -11.22 -1.76 27.85
C ALA A 108 -9.82 -1.13 27.77
N GLY A 109 -8.78 -1.94 27.54
CA GLY A 109 -7.40 -1.53 27.32
C GLY A 109 -7.21 -0.76 26.02
N SER A 110 -7.64 -1.33 24.88
CA SER A 110 -7.64 -0.63 23.59
C SER A 110 -8.46 0.67 23.61
N SER A 111 -9.55 0.69 24.38
CA SER A 111 -10.37 1.91 24.56
C SER A 111 -9.64 2.98 25.36
N LEU A 112 -8.99 2.61 26.47
CA LEU A 112 -8.20 3.53 27.28
C LEU A 112 -6.96 4.03 26.53
N LEU A 113 -6.31 3.17 25.74
CA LEU A 113 -5.23 3.54 24.82
C LEU A 113 -5.67 4.63 23.84
N ASN A 114 -6.84 4.48 23.21
CA ASN A 114 -7.41 5.48 22.29
C ASN A 114 -7.72 6.80 23.00
N ILE A 115 -8.34 6.74 24.18
CA ILE A 115 -8.64 7.93 24.99
C ILE A 115 -7.35 8.68 25.37
N LEU A 116 -6.30 7.97 25.80
CA LEU A 116 -5.02 8.58 26.16
C LEU A 116 -4.36 9.22 24.94
N ALA A 117 -4.23 8.50 23.82
CA ALA A 117 -3.61 9.00 22.59
C ALA A 117 -4.30 10.28 22.08
N ASN A 118 -5.64 10.28 22.01
CA ASN A 118 -6.41 11.45 21.59
C ASN A 118 -6.23 12.66 22.53
N ARG A 119 -6.10 12.42 23.85
CA ARG A 119 -5.85 13.48 24.83
C ARG A 119 -4.41 14.00 24.76
N LEU A 120 -3.41 13.15 24.50
CA LEU A 120 -2.02 13.59 24.30
C LEU A 120 -1.88 14.46 23.05
N VAL A 121 -2.50 14.04 21.94
CA VAL A 121 -2.54 14.84 20.69
C VAL A 121 -3.23 16.19 20.90
N LEU A 122 -4.33 16.23 21.66
CA LEU A 122 -5.01 17.48 22.02
C LEU A 122 -4.13 18.40 22.86
N ASP A 123 -3.37 17.84 23.79
CA ASP A 123 -2.43 18.59 24.63
C ASP A 123 -1.24 19.14 23.80
N ILE A 124 -0.73 18.36 22.84
CA ILE A 124 0.25 18.85 21.85
C ILE A 124 -0.32 20.01 21.03
N PHE A 125 -1.55 19.94 20.50
CA PHE A 125 -2.15 21.08 19.77
C PHE A 125 -2.22 22.35 20.61
N ARG A 126 -2.61 22.21 21.88
CA ARG A 126 -2.75 23.34 22.80
C ARG A 126 -1.40 23.97 23.16
N ASN A 127 -0.37 23.15 23.34
CA ASN A 127 0.98 23.61 23.68
C ASN A 127 1.82 24.06 22.45
N CYS A 128 1.46 23.63 21.23
CA CYS A 128 2.25 23.87 20.01
C CYS A 128 1.61 24.84 19.00
N GLY A 129 0.53 25.55 19.37
CA GLY A 129 0.12 26.78 18.70
C GLY A 129 -1.38 27.00 18.48
N ILE A 130 -2.25 26.06 18.87
CA ILE A 130 -3.72 26.23 18.82
C ILE A 130 -4.32 25.93 20.22
N PRO A 131 -4.09 26.81 21.22
CA PRO A 131 -4.59 26.65 22.59
C PRO A 131 -6.11 26.53 22.68
N ASN A 132 -6.87 27.07 21.73
CA ASN A 132 -8.34 27.01 21.76
C ASN A 132 -8.95 25.74 21.13
N THR A 133 -8.13 24.79 20.63
CA THR A 133 -8.62 23.50 20.14
C THR A 133 -9.50 22.82 21.19
N LYS A 134 -10.76 22.51 20.86
CA LYS A 134 -11.70 21.91 21.82
C LYS A 134 -11.60 20.39 21.83
N SER A 135 -11.66 19.79 20.65
CA SER A 135 -11.68 18.33 20.47
C SER A 135 -10.84 17.89 19.28
N CYS A 136 -10.30 16.68 19.37
CA CYS A 136 -9.67 15.97 18.26
C CYS A 136 -9.68 14.46 18.50
N PHE A 137 -9.55 13.68 17.43
CA PHE A 137 -9.32 12.24 17.50
C PHE A 137 -8.40 11.76 16.37
N ILE A 138 -7.63 10.71 16.66
CA ILE A 138 -6.85 9.97 15.67
C ILE A 138 -7.82 9.08 14.89
N VAL A 139 -7.68 9.10 13.58
CA VAL A 139 -8.40 8.21 12.66
C VAL A 139 -7.36 7.41 11.87
N PRO A 140 -7.48 6.07 11.79
CA PRO A 140 -6.52 5.20 11.10
C PRO A 140 -6.77 5.21 9.58
N MET A 141 -6.79 6.40 9.00
CA MET A 141 -6.82 6.67 7.58
C MET A 141 -5.82 7.77 7.25
N ALA A 142 -5.26 7.77 6.04
CA ALA A 142 -4.43 8.86 5.58
C ALA A 142 -5.23 10.17 5.42
N THR A 143 -4.57 11.32 5.57
CA THR A 143 -5.17 12.68 5.55
C THR A 143 -6.27 12.89 4.49
N GLY A 144 -6.08 12.40 3.25
CA GLY A 144 -7.09 12.54 2.19
C GLY A 144 -8.41 11.83 2.50
N MET A 145 -8.38 10.61 3.04
CA MET A 145 -9.61 9.90 3.44
C MET A 145 -10.27 10.52 4.67
N SER A 146 -9.51 11.20 5.51
CA SER A 146 -10.04 11.95 6.65
C SER A 146 -10.69 13.27 6.25
N LEU A 147 -10.18 13.93 5.19
CA LEU A 147 -10.88 15.02 4.50
C LEU A 147 -12.19 14.50 3.87
N THR A 148 -12.17 13.33 3.22
CA THR A 148 -13.39 12.65 2.73
C THR A 148 -14.40 12.46 3.85
N LEU A 149 -14.00 11.95 5.02
CA LEU A 149 -14.88 11.74 6.18
C LEU A 149 -15.49 13.05 6.70
N CYS A 150 -14.71 14.14 6.75
CA CYS A 150 -15.23 15.47 7.09
C CYS A 150 -16.32 15.91 6.10
N MET A 151 -16.07 15.78 4.79
CA MET A 151 -17.01 16.19 3.74
C MET A 151 -18.27 15.29 3.68
N LEU A 152 -18.14 13.98 3.91
CA LEU A 152 -19.28 13.07 4.06
C LEU A 152 -20.14 13.44 5.27
N THR A 153 -19.54 13.89 6.37
CA THR A 153 -20.29 14.35 7.55
C THR A 153 -21.04 15.66 7.25
N LEU A 154 -20.39 16.58 6.54
CA LEU A 154 -21.03 17.83 6.10
C LEU A 154 -22.16 17.59 5.07
N ARG A 155 -22.14 16.51 4.29
CA ARG A 155 -23.27 16.13 3.40
C ARG A 155 -24.58 16.02 4.18
N HIS A 156 -24.56 15.41 5.36
CA HIS A 156 -25.76 15.23 6.18
C HIS A 156 -26.30 16.57 6.70
N ARG A 157 -25.41 17.52 7.04
CA ARG A 157 -25.77 18.90 7.42
C ARG A 157 -26.19 19.77 6.23
N ARG A 158 -25.71 19.49 5.01
CA ARG A 158 -25.96 20.28 3.78
C ARG A 158 -26.36 19.37 2.60
N PRO A 159 -27.54 18.73 2.62
CA PRO A 159 -27.92 17.71 1.62
C PRO A 159 -28.13 18.25 0.21
N LYS A 160 -28.34 19.56 0.05
CA LYS A 160 -28.42 20.24 -1.25
C LYS A 160 -27.05 20.53 -1.87
N ALA A 161 -25.98 20.47 -1.07
CA ALA A 161 -24.67 20.90 -1.51
C ALA A 161 -24.03 19.89 -2.48
N ARG A 162 -23.37 20.43 -3.50
CA ARG A 162 -22.72 19.68 -4.59
C ARG A 162 -21.24 20.05 -4.78
N TYR A 163 -20.87 21.27 -4.40
CA TYR A 163 -19.56 21.86 -4.72
C TYR A 163 -18.65 21.98 -3.49
N VAL A 164 -17.37 21.69 -3.66
CA VAL A 164 -16.29 22.13 -2.76
C VAL A 164 -15.48 23.19 -3.47
N ILE A 165 -15.41 24.40 -2.91
CA ILE A 165 -14.47 25.43 -3.39
C ILE A 165 -13.09 25.11 -2.83
N TRP A 166 -12.09 25.00 -3.69
CA TRP A 166 -10.76 24.53 -3.31
C TRP A 166 -9.66 25.39 -3.92
N SER A 167 -8.81 25.97 -3.07
CA SER A 167 -7.60 26.67 -3.53
C SER A 167 -6.59 25.66 -4.06
N ARG A 168 -6.18 25.84 -5.33
CA ARG A 168 -5.37 24.86 -6.06
C ARG A 168 -4.07 24.53 -5.34
N ILE A 169 -3.86 23.24 -5.08
CA ILE A 169 -2.54 22.67 -4.74
C ILE A 169 -2.35 21.34 -5.48
N ASP A 170 -1.24 21.21 -6.21
CA ASP A 170 -0.98 20.06 -7.09
C ASP A 170 -0.50 18.84 -6.30
N GLN A 171 -1.43 18.27 -5.52
CA GLN A 171 -1.29 17.10 -4.67
C GLN A 171 -2.53 16.21 -4.87
N LYS A 172 -2.33 14.99 -5.40
CA LYS A 172 -3.44 14.14 -5.89
C LYS A 172 -4.45 13.74 -4.81
N SER A 173 -4.03 13.56 -3.55
CA SER A 173 -4.85 12.97 -2.48
C SER A 173 -5.91 13.94 -1.95
N CYS A 174 -5.56 15.21 -1.71
CA CYS A 174 -6.54 16.20 -1.27
C CYS A 174 -7.56 16.51 -2.37
N PHE A 175 -7.15 16.64 -3.63
CA PHE A 175 -8.09 16.78 -4.75
C PHE A 175 -9.00 15.54 -4.90
N LYS A 176 -8.42 14.33 -4.89
CA LYS A 176 -9.22 13.08 -4.92
C LYS A 176 -10.18 12.97 -3.74
N SER A 177 -9.89 13.52 -2.56
CA SER A 177 -10.81 13.44 -1.41
C SER A 177 -12.18 14.07 -1.68
N ILE A 178 -12.22 15.16 -2.46
CA ILE A 178 -13.46 15.82 -2.88
C ILE A 178 -14.29 14.87 -3.75
N LEU A 179 -13.63 14.27 -4.76
CA LEU A 179 -14.26 13.37 -5.72
C LEU A 179 -14.68 12.04 -5.07
N THR A 180 -13.86 11.49 -4.17
CA THR A 180 -14.16 10.27 -3.40
C THR A 180 -15.28 10.49 -2.39
N ALA A 181 -15.43 11.70 -1.84
CA ALA A 181 -16.63 12.06 -1.09
C ALA A 181 -17.87 12.11 -1.99
N GLY A 182 -17.72 12.31 -3.30
CA GLY A 182 -18.81 12.43 -4.28
C GLY A 182 -19.27 13.87 -4.49
N PHE A 183 -18.36 14.83 -4.40
CA PHE A 183 -18.61 16.25 -4.67
C PHE A 183 -17.84 16.72 -5.91
N GLU A 184 -18.29 17.82 -6.50
CA GLU A 184 -17.62 18.49 -7.60
C GLU A 184 -16.61 19.51 -7.07
N ALA A 185 -15.38 19.46 -7.56
CA ALA A 185 -14.29 20.32 -7.11
C ALA A 185 -14.24 21.61 -7.96
N VAL A 186 -14.56 22.74 -7.33
CA VAL A 186 -14.41 24.07 -7.94
C VAL A 186 -13.00 24.57 -7.64
N VAL A 187 -12.11 24.35 -8.60
CA VAL A 187 -10.69 24.69 -8.50
C VAL A 187 -10.51 26.20 -8.67
N VAL A 188 -10.01 26.87 -7.64
CA VAL A 188 -9.60 28.28 -7.70
C VAL A 188 -8.08 28.35 -7.86
N GLU A 189 -7.64 28.97 -8.96
CA GLU A 189 -6.23 29.21 -9.24
C GLU A 189 -5.60 30.19 -8.23
N ASN A 190 -4.27 30.13 -8.07
CA ASN A 190 -3.53 30.99 -7.15
C ASN A 190 -3.10 32.30 -7.84
N LYS A 191 -3.04 33.39 -7.07
CA LYS A 191 -2.43 34.66 -7.50
C LYS A 191 -0.91 34.57 -7.40
N LEU A 192 -0.21 34.86 -8.51
CA LEU A 192 1.24 34.99 -8.54
C LEU A 192 1.67 36.36 -8.01
N ILE A 193 2.27 36.39 -6.82
CA ILE A 193 2.80 37.58 -6.17
C ILE A 193 4.32 37.42 -6.03
N LYS A 194 5.06 38.06 -6.96
CA LYS A 194 6.51 37.88 -7.15
C LYS A 194 6.82 36.41 -7.45
N ASP A 195 7.45 35.69 -6.51
CA ASP A 195 7.72 34.26 -6.61
C ASP A 195 6.65 33.40 -5.92
N SER A 196 5.80 33.98 -5.07
CA SER A 196 4.84 33.24 -4.23
C SER A 196 3.52 33.02 -4.97
N LEU A 197 2.92 31.85 -4.77
CA LEU A 197 1.54 31.59 -5.16
C LEU A 197 0.64 31.68 -3.94
N GLU A 198 -0.16 32.74 -3.89
CA GLU A 198 -1.05 33.11 -2.78
C GLU A 198 -2.53 32.86 -3.15
N THR A 199 -3.40 32.76 -2.15
CA THR A 199 -4.83 32.46 -2.35
C THR A 199 -5.54 33.59 -3.12
N ASP A 200 -6.31 33.25 -4.16
CA ASP A 200 -7.25 34.21 -4.74
C ASP A 200 -8.55 34.29 -3.92
N VAL A 201 -8.52 35.12 -2.88
CA VAL A 201 -9.66 35.36 -1.98
C VAL A 201 -10.85 36.02 -2.70
N ASP A 202 -10.57 36.89 -3.69
CA ASP A 202 -11.62 37.57 -4.46
C ASP A 202 -12.36 36.58 -5.37
N GLU A 203 -11.63 35.69 -6.04
CA GLU A 203 -12.23 34.63 -6.86
C GLU A 203 -12.98 33.61 -5.98
N ILE A 204 -12.49 33.28 -4.78
CA ILE A 204 -13.25 32.47 -3.80
C ILE A 204 -14.59 33.15 -3.46
N GLU A 205 -14.59 34.45 -3.11
CA GLU A 205 -15.85 35.15 -2.76
C GLU A 205 -16.79 35.27 -3.97
N LYS A 206 -16.25 35.43 -5.18
CA LYS A 206 -16.99 35.43 -6.44
C LYS A 206 -17.62 34.07 -6.74
N GLN A 207 -16.89 32.96 -6.56
CA GLN A 207 -17.44 31.61 -6.73
C GLN A 207 -18.53 31.31 -5.68
N VAL A 208 -18.38 31.79 -4.44
CA VAL A 208 -19.45 31.72 -3.43
C VAL A 208 -20.73 32.43 -3.91
N LYS A 209 -20.62 33.61 -4.53
CA LYS A 209 -21.75 34.37 -5.09
C LYS A 209 -22.38 33.69 -6.32
N ILE A 210 -21.56 33.10 -7.20
CA ILE A 210 -22.02 32.43 -8.43
C ILE A 210 -22.78 31.13 -8.12
N LEU A 211 -22.21 30.28 -7.25
CA LEU A 211 -22.76 28.97 -6.94
C LEU A 211 -23.90 29.04 -5.92
N GLY A 212 -23.90 30.06 -5.06
CA GLY A 212 -24.80 30.18 -3.93
C GLY A 212 -24.36 29.31 -2.73
N ALA A 213 -24.39 29.88 -1.54
CA ALA A 213 -23.88 29.23 -0.32
C ALA A 213 -24.50 27.85 -0.04
N ASP A 214 -25.80 27.68 -0.31
CA ASP A 214 -26.53 26.41 -0.10
C ASP A 214 -26.03 25.24 -0.96
N ASN A 215 -25.42 25.54 -2.12
CA ASN A 215 -24.89 24.52 -3.02
C ASN A 215 -23.44 24.13 -2.67
N ILE A 216 -22.81 24.81 -1.71
CA ILE A 216 -21.41 24.58 -1.30
C ILE A 216 -21.38 23.78 0.01
N VAL A 217 -20.65 22.66 0.02
CA VAL A 217 -20.55 21.78 1.21
C VAL A 217 -19.50 22.32 2.17
N CYS A 218 -18.37 22.78 1.64
CA CYS A 218 -17.35 23.53 2.35
C CYS A 218 -16.45 24.33 1.39
N ILE A 219 -15.66 25.24 1.95
CA ILE A 219 -14.40 25.69 1.36
C ILE A 219 -13.28 24.83 1.95
N LEU A 220 -12.44 24.25 1.08
CA LEU A 220 -11.27 23.46 1.44
C LEU A 220 -10.00 24.26 1.17
N SER A 221 -9.36 24.75 2.24
CA SER A 221 -8.09 25.48 2.18
C SER A 221 -6.91 24.59 2.60
N THR A 222 -5.67 25.01 2.31
CA THR A 222 -4.45 24.26 2.63
C THR A 222 -3.37 25.16 3.24
N THR A 223 -2.91 24.83 4.45
CA THR A 223 -1.80 25.53 5.11
C THR A 223 -0.42 24.99 4.71
N SER A 224 -0.27 23.67 4.65
CA SER A 224 1.02 23.02 4.40
C SER A 224 1.15 22.63 2.93
N SER A 225 2.03 23.33 2.21
CA SER A 225 2.17 23.27 0.76
C SER A 225 3.63 23.22 0.31
N PHE A 226 3.87 22.82 -0.94
CA PHE A 226 5.20 22.89 -1.56
C PHE A 226 5.42 24.31 -2.09
N ALA A 227 6.63 24.84 -1.98
CA ALA A 227 6.99 26.08 -2.68
C ALA A 227 6.81 25.87 -4.20
N PRO A 228 6.35 26.87 -4.97
CA PRO A 228 6.15 28.28 -4.62
C PRO A 228 4.83 28.61 -3.92
N LYS A 229 3.91 27.65 -3.73
CA LYS A 229 2.69 27.92 -2.96
C LYS A 229 3.05 28.16 -1.50
N VAL A 230 2.36 29.12 -0.90
CA VAL A 230 2.43 29.43 0.54
C VAL A 230 1.19 28.88 1.26
N PRO A 231 1.12 28.93 2.61
CA PRO A 231 -0.13 28.66 3.31
C PRO A 231 -1.25 29.56 2.79
N ASP A 232 -2.45 29.01 2.62
CA ASP A 232 -3.59 29.83 2.21
C ASP A 232 -3.89 30.95 3.21
N ASN A 233 -4.47 32.06 2.73
CA ASN A 233 -5.00 33.14 3.56
C ASN A 233 -6.30 32.70 4.25
N ILE A 234 -6.16 31.71 5.15
CA ILE A 234 -7.27 31.07 5.83
C ILE A 234 -7.99 32.01 6.81
N GLU A 235 -7.41 33.16 7.16
CA GLU A 235 -8.09 34.19 7.94
C GLU A 235 -9.17 34.89 7.11
N GLN A 236 -8.84 35.35 5.90
CA GLN A 236 -9.85 35.96 5.03
C GLN A 236 -10.87 34.92 4.54
N VAL A 237 -10.43 33.70 4.22
CA VAL A 237 -11.35 32.60 3.87
C VAL A 237 -12.26 32.25 5.05
N SER A 238 -11.77 32.20 6.29
CA SER A 238 -12.61 31.93 7.45
C SER A 238 -13.63 33.04 7.71
N MET A 239 -13.32 34.30 7.39
CA MET A 239 -14.29 35.40 7.43
C MET A 239 -15.38 35.26 6.34
N ILE A 240 -15.03 34.84 5.12
CA ILE A 240 -16.00 34.55 4.05
C ILE A 240 -16.93 33.40 4.48
N CYS A 241 -16.37 32.31 5.01
CA CYS A 241 -17.11 31.15 5.52
C CYS A 241 -18.07 31.53 6.65
N LYS A 242 -17.64 32.40 7.57
CA LYS A 242 -18.49 32.93 8.66
C LYS A 242 -19.64 33.80 8.13
N ARG A 243 -19.35 34.72 7.19
CA ARG A 243 -20.34 35.65 6.61
C ARG A 243 -21.42 34.96 5.78
N ASN A 244 -21.10 33.85 5.12
CA ASN A 244 -22.01 33.13 4.22
C ASN A 244 -22.52 31.81 4.82
N GLU A 245 -22.24 31.55 6.10
CA GLU A 245 -22.57 30.31 6.82
C GLU A 245 -22.07 29.00 6.16
N ILE A 246 -21.03 29.08 5.34
CA ILE A 246 -20.40 27.94 4.66
C ILE A 246 -19.38 27.28 5.60
N PRO A 247 -19.37 25.94 5.74
CA PRO A 247 -18.35 25.23 6.49
C PRO A 247 -16.94 25.42 5.92
N HIS A 248 -15.93 25.47 6.79
CA HIS A 248 -14.53 25.60 6.41
C HIS A 248 -13.72 24.41 6.92
N VAL A 249 -13.12 23.67 5.99
CA VAL A 249 -12.22 22.55 6.29
C VAL A 249 -10.80 22.94 5.89
N VAL A 250 -9.83 22.75 6.80
CA VAL A 250 -8.43 23.10 6.55
C VAL A 250 -7.57 21.84 6.42
N ASN A 251 -6.99 21.64 5.24
CA ASN A 251 -5.95 20.65 4.99
C ASN A 251 -4.63 21.13 5.63
N ASN A 252 -4.34 20.63 6.83
CA ASN A 252 -3.17 20.95 7.63
C ASN A 252 -2.16 19.79 7.66
N ALA A 253 -2.14 18.96 6.59
CA ALA A 253 -1.44 17.69 6.46
C ALA A 253 -0.08 17.59 7.18
N TYR A 254 0.81 18.56 7.01
CA TYR A 254 2.12 18.63 7.67
C TYR A 254 2.41 20.01 8.27
N GLY A 255 1.35 20.70 8.71
CA GLY A 255 1.46 22.04 9.31
C GLY A 255 1.60 22.06 10.83
N LEU A 256 1.36 20.94 11.54
CA LEU A 256 1.56 20.88 13.00
C LEU A 256 3.02 21.17 13.38
N GLN A 257 3.97 20.66 12.60
CA GLN A 257 5.40 20.94 12.74
C GLN A 257 5.81 22.42 12.46
N SER A 258 4.87 23.29 12.07
CA SER A 258 5.10 24.71 11.80
C SER A 258 4.23 25.58 12.70
N THR A 259 4.87 26.20 13.70
CA THR A 259 4.18 27.13 14.62
C THR A 259 3.45 28.25 13.89
N LYS A 260 3.94 28.67 12.72
CA LYS A 260 3.29 29.68 11.86
C LYS A 260 1.98 29.17 11.24
N CYS A 261 1.94 27.91 10.77
CA CYS A 261 0.68 27.30 10.28
C CYS A 261 -0.33 27.13 11.42
N MET A 262 0.15 26.69 12.60
CA MET A 262 -0.69 26.52 13.79
C MET A 262 -1.27 27.85 14.29
N HIS A 263 -0.45 28.91 14.41
CA HIS A 263 -0.94 30.23 14.80
C HIS A 263 -1.93 30.81 13.78
N LEU A 264 -1.74 30.55 12.48
CA LEU A 264 -2.66 31.02 11.46
C LEU A 264 -4.05 30.38 11.61
N ILE A 265 -4.13 29.09 11.95
CA ILE A 265 -5.40 28.40 12.26
C ILE A 265 -6.05 28.97 13.53
N GLU A 266 -5.25 29.24 14.58
CA GLU A 266 -5.71 29.82 15.85
C GLU A 266 -6.25 31.27 15.71
N GLN A 267 -5.65 32.12 14.87
CA GLN A 267 -6.21 33.46 14.61
C GLN A 267 -7.49 33.36 13.76
N SER A 268 -7.47 32.50 12.74
CA SER A 268 -8.58 32.33 11.81
C SER A 268 -9.85 31.80 12.48
N SER A 269 -9.74 30.98 13.54
CA SER A 269 -10.88 30.48 14.31
C SER A 269 -11.46 31.50 15.31
N ARG A 270 -10.68 32.49 15.74
CA ARG A 270 -11.16 33.62 16.56
C ARG A 270 -11.99 34.59 15.74
N ASN A 271 -11.46 34.99 14.58
CA ASN A 271 -12.04 36.06 13.78
C ASN A 271 -13.13 35.55 12.81
N GLY A 272 -12.92 34.38 12.20
CA GLY A 272 -13.81 33.75 11.23
C GLY A 272 -14.42 32.43 11.70
N ARG A 273 -14.56 31.48 10.76
CA ARG A 273 -15.09 30.12 10.95
C ARG A 273 -14.09 29.07 10.47
N ILE A 274 -13.80 28.09 11.32
CA ILE A 274 -13.11 26.83 10.99
C ILE A 274 -13.88 25.70 11.67
N ASP A 275 -14.46 24.80 10.88
CA ASP A 275 -15.26 23.68 11.39
C ASP A 275 -14.35 22.49 11.74
N ALA A 276 -13.39 22.17 10.86
CA ALA A 276 -12.38 21.14 11.11
C ALA A 276 -11.04 21.45 10.44
N PHE A 277 -9.95 20.95 11.01
CA PHE A 277 -8.63 20.87 10.41
C PHE A 277 -8.05 19.46 10.55
N VAL A 278 -7.30 19.02 9.53
CA VAL A 278 -6.83 17.62 9.43
C VAL A 278 -5.31 17.56 9.23
N GLN A 279 -4.60 16.75 10.02
CA GLN A 279 -3.14 16.54 9.92
C GLN A 279 -2.78 15.06 9.73
N SER A 280 -1.71 14.77 9.01
CA SER A 280 -1.15 13.41 8.86
C SER A 280 -0.38 13.02 10.12
N CYS A 281 -0.49 11.77 10.58
CA CYS A 281 0.29 11.35 11.75
C CYS A 281 1.79 11.23 11.42
N ASP A 282 2.10 10.54 10.32
CA ASP A 282 3.45 10.30 9.81
C ASP A 282 4.29 11.59 9.73
N LYS A 283 3.73 12.61 9.08
CA LYS A 283 4.43 13.86 8.78
C LYS A 283 4.62 14.81 9.96
N ASN A 284 4.03 14.51 11.12
CA ASN A 284 4.10 15.41 12.28
C ASN A 284 4.53 14.71 13.57
N PHE A 285 4.44 13.38 13.65
CA PHE A 285 4.80 12.58 14.82
C PHE A 285 5.88 11.51 14.55
N LEU A 286 6.45 11.43 13.34
CA LEU A 286 7.53 10.49 13.00
C LEU A 286 7.12 8.99 13.11
N VAL A 287 5.86 8.70 12.76
CA VAL A 287 5.25 7.35 12.80
C VAL A 287 5.00 6.81 11.38
N PRO A 288 4.66 5.52 11.20
CA PRO A 288 4.31 4.96 9.89
C PRO A 288 3.13 5.67 9.21
N VAL A 289 3.11 5.62 7.87
CA VAL A 289 2.01 6.15 7.05
C VAL A 289 0.74 5.32 7.30
N GLY A 290 -0.37 5.99 7.60
CA GLY A 290 -1.67 5.34 7.74
C GLY A 290 -2.64 6.04 8.70
N GLY A 291 -2.12 6.85 9.62
CA GLY A 291 -2.93 7.66 10.54
C GLY A 291 -3.07 9.12 10.12
N SER A 292 -4.13 9.76 10.60
CA SER A 292 -4.27 11.22 10.64
C SER A 292 -5.09 11.64 11.85
N VAL A 293 -5.11 12.93 12.15
CA VAL A 293 -5.88 13.54 13.22
C VAL A 293 -6.92 14.47 12.61
N ILE A 294 -8.17 14.36 13.07
CA ILE A 294 -9.24 15.33 12.79
C ILE A 294 -9.45 16.13 14.07
N ALA A 295 -9.42 17.47 13.96
CA ALA A 295 -9.46 18.38 15.09
C ALA A 295 -10.28 19.64 14.79
N GLY A 296 -10.79 20.31 15.82
CA GLY A 296 -11.61 21.50 15.63
C GLY A 296 -11.97 22.27 16.89
N PHE A 297 -12.81 23.30 16.68
CA PHE A 297 -13.23 24.27 17.70
C PHE A 297 -14.66 24.04 18.19
N ASP A 298 -15.44 23.18 17.52
CA ASP A 298 -16.73 22.67 17.99
C ASP A 298 -16.59 21.18 18.34
N GLU A 299 -16.78 20.84 19.62
CA GLU A 299 -16.70 19.47 20.11
C GLU A 299 -17.85 18.59 19.58
N ASN A 300 -19.02 19.17 19.32
CA ASN A 300 -20.17 18.44 18.80
C ASN A 300 -19.93 18.00 17.35
N PHE A 301 -19.51 18.92 16.48
CA PHE A 301 -19.19 18.58 15.08
C PHE A 301 -18.03 17.59 14.95
N ILE A 302 -16.97 17.71 15.76
CA ILE A 302 -15.88 16.73 15.78
C ILE A 302 -16.39 15.35 16.25
N GLY A 303 -17.30 15.32 17.23
CA GLY A 303 -18.00 14.10 17.64
C GLY A 303 -18.90 13.49 16.55
N GLU A 304 -19.58 14.32 15.75
CA GLU A 304 -20.35 13.84 14.58
C GLU A 304 -19.45 13.20 13.52
N ILE A 305 -18.28 13.77 13.22
CA ILE A 305 -17.34 13.16 12.25
C ILE A 305 -16.83 11.80 12.77
N SER A 306 -16.60 11.65 14.08
CA SER A 306 -16.23 10.37 14.70
C SER A 306 -17.32 9.31 14.56
N LYS A 307 -18.59 9.70 14.73
CA LYS A 307 -19.77 8.83 14.59
C LYS A 307 -20.09 8.45 13.15
N ASN A 308 -19.69 9.29 12.20
CA ASN A 308 -19.91 9.04 10.78
C ASN A 308 -18.94 7.99 10.19
N TYR A 309 -17.95 7.51 10.96
CA TYR A 309 -17.10 6.40 10.55
C TYR A 309 -17.83 5.06 10.75
N PRO A 310 -18.02 4.23 9.70
CA PRO A 310 -18.77 2.98 9.80
C PRO A 310 -17.91 1.84 10.37
N GLY A 311 -18.18 1.43 11.60
CA GLY A 311 -17.55 0.26 12.22
C GLY A 311 -16.31 0.54 13.07
N ARG A 312 -15.68 -0.53 13.55
CA ARG A 312 -14.39 -0.45 14.27
C ARG A 312 -13.25 -0.15 13.30
N ALA A 313 -12.14 0.36 13.83
CA ALA A 313 -10.96 0.67 13.04
C ALA A 313 -9.65 0.16 13.69
N SER A 314 -8.54 0.22 12.95
CA SER A 314 -7.23 -0.24 13.46
C SER A 314 -6.72 0.63 14.60
N SER A 315 -6.20 -0.02 15.65
CA SER A 315 -5.51 0.65 16.77
C SER A 315 -4.07 1.06 16.43
N THR A 316 -3.45 0.52 15.37
CA THR A 316 -2.00 0.70 15.13
C THR A 316 -1.56 2.16 15.06
N PRO A 317 -2.17 3.05 14.24
CA PRO A 317 -1.74 4.46 14.19
C PRO A 317 -1.99 5.24 15.48
N THR A 318 -2.85 4.71 16.37
CA THR A 318 -3.15 5.27 17.68
C THR A 318 -2.10 4.83 18.71
N LEU A 319 -1.69 3.56 18.66
CA LEU A 319 -0.59 2.98 19.42
C LEU A 319 0.73 3.67 19.08
N ASP A 320 1.05 3.80 17.78
CA ASP A 320 2.29 4.44 17.31
C ASP A 320 2.43 5.86 17.85
N VAL A 321 1.38 6.69 17.70
CA VAL A 321 1.38 8.08 18.19
C VAL A 321 1.44 8.15 19.71
N LEU A 322 0.76 7.26 20.44
CA LEU A 322 0.86 7.21 21.90
C LEU A 322 2.29 6.90 22.35
N MET A 323 2.92 5.87 21.78
CA MET A 323 4.30 5.48 22.10
C MET A 323 5.27 6.62 21.81
N THR A 324 5.20 7.24 20.63
CA THR A 324 6.11 8.34 20.27
C THR A 324 5.90 9.58 21.14
N LEU A 325 4.67 9.93 21.52
CA LEU A 325 4.44 11.08 22.41
C LEU A 325 4.88 10.81 23.86
N LEU A 326 4.75 9.57 24.37
CA LEU A 326 5.30 9.19 25.67
C LEU A 326 6.84 9.16 25.67
N HIS A 327 7.46 8.67 24.59
CA HIS A 327 8.92 8.64 24.45
C HIS A 327 9.53 10.05 24.28
N LEU A 328 8.89 10.93 23.53
CA LEU A 328 9.39 12.31 23.34
C LEU A 328 9.10 13.20 24.56
N GLY A 329 7.93 13.06 25.17
CA GLY A 329 7.37 14.07 26.06
C GLY A 329 7.14 15.41 25.35
N LEU A 330 6.59 16.38 26.09
CA LEU A 330 6.30 17.70 25.57
C LEU A 330 7.59 18.47 25.23
N ASN A 331 8.64 18.32 26.04
CA ASN A 331 9.93 18.96 25.86
C ASN A 331 10.69 18.38 24.65
N GLY A 332 10.65 17.06 24.44
CA GLY A 332 11.24 16.44 23.25
C GLY A 332 10.54 16.86 21.96
N TYR A 333 9.20 16.93 21.97
CA TYR A 333 8.46 17.44 20.81
C TYR A 333 8.77 18.91 20.52
N LYS A 334 8.77 19.79 21.54
CA LYS A 334 9.17 21.20 21.39
C LYS A 334 10.60 21.36 20.87
N ARG A 335 11.54 20.52 21.32
CA ARG A 335 12.93 20.50 20.85
C ARG A 335 13.02 20.17 19.36
N LEU A 336 12.29 19.16 18.88
CA LEU A 336 12.22 18.83 17.44
C LEU A 336 11.65 19.99 16.61
N LEU A 337 10.60 20.67 17.10
CA LEU A 337 10.04 21.86 16.44
C LEU A 337 11.05 23.01 16.34
N GLU A 338 11.90 23.20 17.35
CA GLU A 338 12.89 24.27 17.39
C GLU A 338 14.11 23.95 16.52
N GLN A 339 14.63 22.72 16.60
CA GLN A 339 15.69 22.22 15.70
C GLN A 339 15.30 22.41 14.24
N ARG A 340 14.06 22.07 13.87
CA ARG A 340 13.53 22.26 12.50
C ARG A 340 13.57 23.73 12.05
N LYS A 341 13.28 24.71 12.92
CA LYS A 341 13.37 26.14 12.57
C LYS A 341 14.82 26.61 12.38
N GLN A 342 15.72 26.12 13.23
CA GLN A 342 17.15 26.44 13.16
C GLN A 342 17.75 25.87 11.85
N LEU A 343 17.46 24.61 11.55
CA LEU A 343 17.86 23.94 10.32
C LEU A 343 17.23 24.56 9.06
N LEU A 344 16.01 25.11 9.15
CA LEU A 344 15.39 25.85 8.04
C LEU A 344 16.19 27.11 7.70
N THR A 345 16.64 27.85 8.73
CA THR A 345 17.48 29.03 8.55
C THR A 345 18.85 28.66 7.97
N TYR A 346 19.49 27.63 8.53
CA TYR A 346 20.76 27.10 8.04
C TYR A 346 20.67 26.66 6.57
N PHE A 347 19.76 25.74 6.25
CA PHE A 347 19.60 25.19 4.91
C PHE A 347 19.29 26.26 3.88
N ARG A 348 18.45 27.25 4.24
CA ARG A 348 18.15 28.36 3.34
C ARG A 348 19.41 29.18 2.99
N THR A 349 20.23 29.53 3.98
CA THR A 349 21.48 30.30 3.75
C THR A 349 22.47 29.54 2.88
N GLU A 350 22.67 28.25 3.14
CA GLU A 350 23.56 27.40 2.34
C GLU A 350 23.02 27.17 0.93
N LEU A 351 21.70 27.02 0.77
CA LEU A 351 21.06 26.85 -0.54
C LEU A 351 21.06 28.16 -1.35
N GLU A 352 20.92 29.32 -0.71
CA GLU A 352 21.10 30.65 -1.33
C GLU A 352 22.56 30.80 -1.83
N THR A 353 23.54 30.47 -0.98
CA THR A 353 24.98 30.47 -1.35
C THR A 353 25.30 29.51 -2.50
N LEU A 354 24.72 28.31 -2.50
CA LEU A 354 24.85 27.34 -3.58
C LEU A 354 24.19 27.87 -4.87
N ALA A 355 22.99 28.44 -4.79
CA ALA A 355 22.28 28.98 -5.95
C ALA A 355 23.11 30.04 -6.68
N GLU A 356 23.62 31.03 -5.95
CA GLU A 356 24.42 32.14 -6.49
C GLU A 356 25.66 31.64 -7.24
N LYS A 357 26.36 30.64 -6.69
CA LYS A 357 27.53 29.99 -7.33
C LYS A 357 27.24 29.41 -8.72
N TYR A 358 26.00 28.98 -8.97
CA TYR A 358 25.56 28.43 -10.26
C TYR A 358 24.71 29.41 -11.08
N GLY A 359 24.55 30.67 -10.62
CA GLY A 359 23.75 31.70 -11.29
C GLY A 359 22.24 31.52 -11.13
N GLU A 360 21.82 30.62 -10.24
CA GLU A 360 20.42 30.41 -9.86
C GLU A 360 20.08 31.26 -8.63
N ARG A 361 18.82 31.23 -8.20
CA ARG A 361 18.36 31.89 -6.97
C ARG A 361 17.33 31.05 -6.23
N VAL A 362 17.26 31.21 -4.92
CA VAL A 362 16.15 30.71 -4.11
C VAL A 362 14.91 31.61 -4.32
N LEU A 363 13.75 30.98 -4.48
CA LEU A 363 12.46 31.63 -4.67
C LEU A 363 12.02 32.32 -3.36
N GLN A 364 11.51 33.55 -3.48
CA GLN A 364 11.18 34.41 -2.35
C GLN A 364 9.80 34.12 -1.75
N THR A 365 9.65 32.92 -1.17
CA THR A 365 8.42 32.41 -0.57
C THR A 365 8.38 32.58 0.95
N LYS A 366 8.45 33.83 1.43
CA LYS A 366 8.65 34.16 2.86
C LYS A 366 7.64 33.52 3.83
N SER A 367 6.42 33.27 3.37
CA SER A 367 5.34 32.67 4.18
C SER A 367 5.35 31.13 4.20
N ASN A 368 6.13 30.47 3.32
CA ASN A 368 6.32 29.02 3.41
C ASN A 368 7.48 28.72 4.39
N HIS A 369 7.14 28.14 5.54
CA HIS A 369 8.08 27.86 6.64
C HIS A 369 8.49 26.38 6.73
N ILE A 370 8.36 25.63 5.62
CA ILE A 370 8.73 24.21 5.54
C ILE A 370 9.44 23.92 4.21
N SER A 371 8.86 24.31 3.07
CA SER A 371 9.39 24.05 1.73
C SER A 371 10.08 25.28 1.14
N ILE A 372 11.21 25.04 0.47
CA ILE A 372 12.02 26.05 -0.23
C ILE A 372 12.09 25.64 -1.71
N GLY A 373 11.94 26.62 -2.61
CA GLY A 373 12.14 26.43 -4.04
C GLY A 373 13.43 27.09 -4.53
N LEU A 374 14.13 26.44 -5.45
CA LEU A 374 15.39 26.86 -6.08
C LEU A 374 15.18 26.89 -7.60
N THR A 375 15.48 28.00 -8.28
CA THR A 375 15.36 28.06 -9.75
C THR A 375 16.33 27.10 -10.45
N LEU A 376 15.95 26.68 -11.67
CA LEU A 376 16.73 25.82 -12.56
C LEU A 376 16.77 26.41 -13.98
N ASN A 377 16.88 27.73 -14.09
CA ASN A 377 16.78 28.44 -15.36
C ASN A 377 18.03 28.27 -16.23
N ASN A 378 19.21 28.11 -15.63
CA ASN A 378 20.47 27.86 -16.32
C ASN A 378 20.73 26.36 -16.58
N PHE A 379 19.85 25.47 -16.11
CA PHE A 379 19.96 24.01 -16.23
C PHE A 379 18.86 23.43 -17.14
N GLN A 380 18.43 24.18 -18.17
CA GLN A 380 17.45 23.74 -19.16
C GLN A 380 18.09 22.92 -20.29
N LEU A 381 18.38 21.65 -20.01
CA LEU A 381 18.88 20.67 -21.00
C LEU A 381 17.78 20.33 -22.02
N ASN A 382 17.71 21.03 -23.16
CA ASN A 382 16.78 20.75 -24.28
C ASN A 382 15.31 20.49 -23.85
N GLY A 383 14.81 21.23 -22.85
CA GLY A 383 13.46 21.07 -22.31
C GLY A 383 13.25 19.93 -21.30
N LYS A 384 14.29 19.14 -20.97
CA LYS A 384 14.23 17.97 -20.09
C LYS A 384 14.71 18.21 -18.65
N THR A 385 14.41 19.38 -18.08
CA THR A 385 14.82 19.70 -16.69
C THR A 385 14.33 18.66 -15.65
N THR A 386 13.29 17.86 -15.96
CA THR A 386 12.87 16.69 -15.17
C THR A 386 13.97 15.68 -14.86
N GLU A 387 14.95 15.49 -15.76
CA GLU A 387 16.03 14.51 -15.58
C GLU A 387 16.89 14.79 -14.34
N ILE A 388 16.99 16.05 -13.90
CA ILE A 388 17.65 16.45 -12.64
C ILE A 388 17.03 15.72 -11.43
N GLY A 389 15.72 15.47 -11.46
CA GLY A 389 15.03 14.69 -10.42
C GLY A 389 15.53 13.25 -10.37
N SER A 390 15.60 12.57 -11.52
CA SER A 390 16.14 11.21 -11.63
C SER A 390 17.62 11.14 -11.26
N MET A 391 18.42 12.12 -11.69
CA MET A 391 19.86 12.20 -11.36
C MET A 391 20.14 12.41 -9.86
N LEU A 392 19.23 13.07 -9.14
CA LEU A 392 19.26 13.19 -7.68
C LEU A 392 18.80 11.89 -7.00
N PHE A 393 17.74 11.27 -7.51
CA PHE A 393 17.21 10.01 -6.98
C PHE A 393 18.25 8.87 -7.06
N LEU A 394 18.90 8.69 -8.20
CA LEU A 394 20.01 7.73 -8.38
C LEU A 394 21.22 8.01 -7.46
N ARG A 395 21.39 9.27 -7.03
CA ARG A 395 22.41 9.67 -6.03
C ARG A 395 21.91 9.53 -4.60
N GLY A 396 20.82 8.80 -4.36
CA GLY A 396 20.24 8.54 -3.04
C GLY A 396 19.60 9.77 -2.39
N VAL A 397 19.10 10.72 -3.17
CA VAL A 397 18.33 11.87 -2.66
C VAL A 397 16.84 11.63 -2.89
N SER A 398 16.09 11.47 -1.79
CA SER A 398 14.63 11.43 -1.79
C SER A 398 14.03 12.80 -1.45
N GLY A 399 12.73 12.98 -1.68
CA GLY A 399 11.99 14.19 -1.28
C GLY A 399 12.24 15.45 -2.11
N ALA A 400 13.35 15.55 -2.84
CA ALA A 400 13.57 16.60 -3.83
C ALA A 400 12.63 16.43 -5.03
N ARG A 401 11.87 17.48 -5.37
CA ARG A 401 10.91 17.48 -6.50
C ARG A 401 11.36 18.52 -7.52
N VAL A 402 11.52 18.12 -8.78
CA VAL A 402 11.74 19.05 -9.89
C VAL A 402 10.41 19.33 -10.60
N VAL A 403 10.17 20.60 -10.90
CA VAL A 403 9.00 21.10 -11.64
C VAL A 403 9.51 21.92 -12.81
N THR A 404 9.04 21.62 -14.01
CA THR A 404 9.42 22.32 -15.24
C THR A 404 8.39 23.38 -15.58
N SER A 405 8.82 24.44 -16.26
CA SER A 405 7.92 25.39 -16.91
C SER A 405 8.35 25.62 -18.37
N PRO A 406 7.46 25.43 -19.37
CA PRO A 406 6.11 24.89 -19.20
C PRO A 406 6.13 23.42 -18.71
N GLY A 407 5.22 23.10 -17.79
CA GLY A 407 5.06 21.75 -17.24
C GLY A 407 4.01 20.93 -17.98
N THR A 408 3.89 19.66 -17.59
CA THR A 408 2.94 18.73 -18.24
C THR A 408 1.49 19.05 -17.90
N VAL A 409 0.57 18.77 -18.83
CA VAL A 409 -0.86 18.71 -18.52
C VAL A 409 -1.14 17.37 -17.85
N LYS A 410 -1.83 17.38 -16.70
CA LYS A 410 -2.21 16.16 -15.99
C LYS A 410 -3.72 16.10 -15.75
N GLN A 411 -4.35 15.08 -16.32
CA GLN A 411 -5.74 14.76 -16.03
C GLN A 411 -5.85 13.98 -14.71
N ILE A 412 -6.76 14.41 -13.83
CA ILE A 412 -7.08 13.72 -12.58
C ILE A 412 -8.59 13.84 -12.38
N GLY A 413 -9.30 12.69 -12.33
CA GLY A 413 -10.74 12.67 -12.03
C GLY A 413 -11.60 13.55 -12.94
N GLY A 414 -11.28 13.55 -14.25
CA GLY A 414 -11.94 14.39 -15.26
C GLY A 414 -11.36 15.80 -15.40
N HIS A 415 -10.72 16.37 -14.36
CA HIS A 415 -10.15 17.72 -14.41
C HIS A 415 -8.74 17.72 -15.04
N ASN A 416 -8.51 18.65 -15.98
CA ASN A 416 -7.21 18.85 -16.63
C ASN A 416 -6.43 19.98 -15.94
N PHE A 417 -5.35 19.63 -15.26
CA PHE A 417 -4.43 20.61 -14.67
C PHE A 417 -3.30 20.93 -15.64
N VAL A 418 -3.24 22.16 -16.14
CA VAL A 418 -2.09 22.64 -16.93
C VAL A 418 -0.92 22.93 -15.98
N ASN A 419 0.30 22.65 -16.45
CA ASN A 419 1.55 22.89 -15.70
C ASN A 419 1.57 22.17 -14.33
N TRP A 420 1.11 20.91 -14.30
CA TRP A 420 0.95 20.15 -13.05
C TRP A 420 2.29 19.97 -12.33
N GLY A 421 2.29 20.42 -11.08
CA GLY A 421 3.46 20.46 -10.20
C GLY A 421 3.72 21.87 -9.68
N SER A 422 3.36 22.87 -10.48
CA SER A 422 3.62 24.28 -10.21
C SER A 422 2.59 24.98 -9.32
N HIS A 423 1.39 24.40 -9.19
CA HIS A 423 0.23 25.02 -8.53
C HIS A 423 -0.36 26.24 -9.27
N HIS A 424 0.04 26.48 -10.53
CA HIS A 424 -0.43 27.59 -11.35
C HIS A 424 -0.23 27.33 -12.85
N ASN A 425 -1.24 27.59 -13.68
CA ASN A 425 -1.19 27.24 -15.12
C ASN A 425 0.03 27.77 -15.87
N ASN A 426 0.56 28.95 -15.50
CA ASN A 426 1.70 29.60 -16.16
C ASN A 426 2.73 30.12 -15.12
N TYR A 427 3.41 29.24 -14.37
CA TYR A 427 4.44 29.67 -13.41
C TYR A 427 5.76 30.02 -14.14
N PRO A 428 6.46 31.13 -13.86
CA PRO A 428 7.49 31.66 -14.76
C PRO A 428 8.86 30.95 -14.77
N ASN A 429 9.16 30.04 -13.84
CA ASN A 429 10.47 29.39 -13.74
C ASN A 429 10.34 27.86 -13.67
N SER A 430 11.32 27.14 -14.19
CA SER A 430 11.60 25.76 -13.75
C SER A 430 12.30 25.80 -12.39
N TYR A 431 12.00 24.86 -11.50
CA TYR A 431 12.54 24.88 -10.13
C TYR A 431 12.62 23.50 -9.48
N LEU A 432 13.52 23.37 -8.50
CA LEU A 432 13.59 22.25 -7.55
C LEU A 432 13.00 22.69 -6.21
N THR A 433 12.20 21.84 -5.56
CA THR A 433 11.82 22.02 -4.15
C THR A 433 12.54 21.06 -3.24
N ALA A 434 13.01 21.57 -2.12
CA ALA A 434 13.39 20.79 -0.94
C ALA A 434 12.57 21.26 0.27
N ALA A 435 12.67 20.56 1.41
CA ALA A 435 11.93 20.91 2.61
C ALA A 435 12.68 20.56 3.89
N VAL A 436 12.53 21.38 4.92
CA VAL A 436 13.01 21.11 6.29
C VAL A 436 11.82 20.69 7.14
N ALA A 437 11.53 19.39 7.06
CA ALA A 437 10.49 18.74 7.84
C ALA A 437 10.98 18.36 9.25
N ILE A 438 10.08 18.12 10.19
CA ILE A 438 10.43 17.62 11.53
C ILE A 438 11.22 16.31 11.43
N GLY A 439 12.25 16.16 12.25
CA GLY A 439 13.13 14.97 12.27
C GLY A 439 14.34 15.04 11.33
N ILE A 440 14.40 15.98 10.38
CA ILE A 440 15.59 16.15 9.51
C ILE A 440 16.83 16.56 10.33
N THR A 441 17.98 16.01 9.96
CA THR A 441 19.28 16.27 10.57
C THR A 441 20.11 17.28 9.77
N LYS A 442 21.18 17.83 10.38
CA LYS A 442 22.11 18.70 9.66
C LYS A 442 22.91 17.90 8.62
N GLU A 443 23.24 16.67 8.97
CA GLU A 443 24.03 15.73 8.18
C GLU A 443 23.32 15.39 6.86
N GLU A 444 22.00 15.17 6.88
CA GLU A 444 21.19 15.00 5.67
C GLU A 444 21.20 16.23 4.77
N ILE A 445 21.09 17.43 5.36
CA ILE A 445 21.17 18.72 4.65
C ILE A 445 22.54 18.87 3.97
N ASP A 446 23.63 18.62 4.70
CA ASP A 446 25.00 18.72 4.19
C ASP A 446 25.25 17.71 3.05
N VAL A 447 24.76 16.47 3.18
CA VAL A 447 24.84 15.43 2.14
C VAL A 447 24.03 15.83 0.91
N PHE A 448 22.83 16.39 1.08
CA PHE A 448 22.03 16.91 -0.03
C PHE A 448 22.75 18.03 -0.77
N LEU A 449 23.25 19.05 -0.06
CA LEU A 449 23.98 20.18 -0.63
C LEU A 449 25.25 19.71 -1.38
N LYS A 450 25.98 18.73 -0.83
CA LYS A 450 27.16 18.12 -1.47
C LYS A 450 26.80 17.39 -2.76
N ARG A 451 25.73 16.59 -2.76
CA ARG A 451 25.24 15.86 -3.94
C ARG A 451 24.71 16.80 -5.02
N LEU A 452 23.94 17.84 -4.63
CA LEU A 452 23.46 18.89 -5.53
C LEU A 452 24.62 19.69 -6.15
N THR A 453 25.63 20.05 -5.35
CA THR A 453 26.84 20.73 -5.83
C THR A 453 27.59 19.89 -6.85
N LYS A 454 27.77 18.58 -6.61
CA LYS A 454 28.37 17.66 -7.59
C LYS A 454 27.57 17.65 -8.89
N LEU A 455 26.25 17.45 -8.80
CA LEU A 455 25.37 17.41 -9.97
C LEU A 455 25.43 18.70 -10.79
N PHE A 456 25.24 19.86 -10.15
CA PHE A 456 25.31 21.17 -10.82
C PHE A 456 26.68 21.46 -11.43
N THR A 457 27.77 20.97 -10.82
CA THR A 457 29.12 21.07 -11.43
C THR A 457 29.20 20.24 -12.71
N SER A 458 28.76 18.99 -12.68
CA SER A 458 28.74 18.12 -13.87
C SER A 458 27.87 18.71 -14.98
N LEU A 459 26.64 19.15 -14.66
CA LEU A 459 25.73 19.78 -15.62
C LEU A 459 26.30 21.07 -16.22
N LYS A 460 26.97 21.91 -15.42
CA LYS A 460 27.60 23.15 -15.93
C LYS A 460 28.79 22.86 -16.86
N ILE A 461 29.51 21.75 -16.65
CA ILE A 461 30.56 21.29 -17.57
C ILE A 461 29.93 20.81 -18.88
N VAL A 462 28.86 20.00 -18.82
CA VAL A 462 28.09 19.56 -19.99
C VAL A 462 27.62 20.78 -20.78
N ILE A 463 26.77 21.63 -20.20
CA ILE A 463 26.16 22.82 -20.86
C ILE A 463 27.21 23.77 -21.46
N LYS A 464 28.37 23.95 -20.82
CA LYS A 464 29.45 24.79 -21.38
C LYS A 464 30.07 24.18 -22.65
N ASN A 465 30.06 22.85 -22.78
CA ASN A 465 30.53 22.14 -23.96
C ASN A 465 29.45 22.04 -25.07
N GLU A 466 28.17 22.31 -24.76
CA GLU A 466 27.03 22.20 -25.70
C GLU A 466 26.98 23.27 -26.80
N ASN A 467 27.94 24.22 -26.83
CA ASN A 467 28.26 24.98 -28.05
C ASN A 467 28.92 24.11 -29.15
N LYS A 468 29.09 22.80 -28.91
CA LYS A 468 29.13 21.73 -29.91
C LYS A 468 28.00 20.73 -29.62
N SER A 469 27.43 20.17 -30.68
CA SER A 469 26.22 19.34 -30.70
C SER A 469 26.10 18.29 -29.58
N ILE A 470 24.94 18.32 -28.91
CA ILE A 470 24.58 17.48 -27.74
C ILE A 470 24.51 15.97 -28.05
N PHE A 471 24.55 15.58 -29.32
CA PHE A 471 24.55 14.18 -29.76
C PHE A 471 25.95 13.54 -29.92
N GLU A 472 27.05 14.27 -29.72
CA GLU A 472 28.39 13.71 -29.98
C GLU A 472 29.38 13.75 -28.79
N LEU A 473 29.10 14.52 -27.73
CA LEU A 473 30.10 14.82 -26.69
C LEU A 473 29.99 14.04 -25.36
N ASN A 474 28.98 13.19 -25.21
CA ASN A 474 29.01 12.07 -24.25
C ASN A 474 29.35 10.72 -24.92
N CYS A 475 29.66 10.74 -26.22
CA CYS A 475 30.01 9.56 -27.01
C CYS A 475 31.51 9.55 -27.39
N PHE A 476 32.40 9.49 -26.40
CA PHE A 476 33.77 9.00 -26.63
C PHE A 476 33.73 7.50 -26.91
N GLY A 477 33.28 7.16 -28.12
CA GLY A 477 32.89 5.81 -28.52
C GLY A 477 32.28 5.69 -29.92
N ASN A 478 32.02 6.79 -30.64
CA ASN A 478 31.64 6.75 -32.06
C ASN A 478 32.83 6.38 -32.97
N ALA A 479 33.38 5.19 -32.79
CA ALA A 479 33.67 4.36 -33.94
C ALA A 479 32.32 3.84 -34.43
N ALA A 480 31.93 4.15 -35.66
CA ALA A 480 30.81 3.50 -36.31
C ALA A 480 31.15 2.02 -36.55
N LYS A 481 31.02 1.21 -35.50
CA LYS A 481 31.09 -0.25 -35.60
C LYS A 481 29.90 -0.68 -36.45
N THR A 482 30.19 -1.46 -37.49
CA THR A 482 29.18 -2.18 -38.26
C THR A 482 28.26 -2.95 -37.29
N PRO A 483 26.93 -2.92 -37.47
CA PRO A 483 26.00 -3.59 -36.56
C PRO A 483 26.36 -5.07 -36.44
N GLN A 484 26.37 -5.58 -35.21
CA GLN A 484 26.69 -6.98 -34.97
C GLN A 484 25.58 -7.84 -35.58
N SER A 485 25.94 -8.61 -36.60
CA SER A 485 24.99 -9.45 -37.31
C SER A 485 24.77 -10.75 -36.53
N LEU A 486 23.52 -11.03 -36.19
CA LEU A 486 23.07 -12.25 -35.51
C LEU A 486 22.22 -13.08 -36.48
N VAL A 487 22.24 -14.40 -36.36
CA VAL A 487 21.48 -15.30 -37.25
C VAL A 487 20.31 -15.91 -36.46
N THR A 488 19.10 -15.91 -37.04
CA THR A 488 17.92 -16.53 -36.41
C THR A 488 18.16 -17.98 -36.02
N SER A 489 17.73 -18.36 -34.83
CA SER A 489 17.85 -19.70 -34.24
C SER A 489 19.29 -20.18 -34.00
N GLU A 490 20.29 -19.29 -34.01
CA GLU A 490 21.70 -19.61 -33.70
C GLU A 490 22.13 -18.95 -32.38
N ALA A 491 22.84 -19.69 -31.52
CA ALA A 491 23.30 -19.16 -30.24
C ALA A 491 24.41 -18.12 -30.43
N PHE A 492 24.25 -16.93 -29.83
CA PHE A 492 25.24 -15.84 -29.91
C PHE A 492 25.70 -15.40 -28.52
N SER A 493 26.88 -14.79 -28.46
CA SER A 493 27.32 -13.99 -27.32
C SER A 493 27.97 -12.67 -27.77
N ALA A 494 27.99 -11.70 -26.87
CA ALA A 494 28.67 -10.42 -27.03
C ALA A 494 29.30 -10.01 -25.69
N GLU A 495 30.62 -9.82 -25.68
CA GLU A 495 31.34 -9.31 -24.52
C GLU A 495 31.18 -7.79 -24.38
N ILE A 496 30.83 -7.36 -23.18
CA ILE A 496 30.79 -5.97 -22.73
C ILE A 496 32.04 -5.71 -21.92
N HIS A 497 32.85 -4.76 -22.37
CA HIS A 497 34.10 -4.41 -21.73
C HIS A 497 34.07 -3.00 -21.13
N ARG A 498 34.76 -2.80 -20.00
CA ARG A 498 34.97 -1.48 -19.39
C ARG A 498 35.46 -0.39 -20.37
N GLN A 499 36.25 -0.76 -21.39
CA GLN A 499 36.78 0.15 -22.40
C GLN A 499 35.69 0.74 -23.32
N TYR A 500 34.48 0.17 -23.38
CA TYR A 500 33.36 0.72 -24.13
C TYR A 500 32.87 2.07 -23.58
N PHE A 501 33.23 2.38 -22.33
CA PHE A 501 32.96 3.63 -21.63
C PHE A 501 34.18 4.57 -21.60
N GLY A 502 35.22 4.28 -22.40
CA GLY A 502 36.44 5.08 -22.49
C GLY A 502 37.19 5.19 -21.16
N ASN A 503 37.55 6.42 -20.77
CA ASN A 503 38.27 6.71 -19.52
C ASN A 503 37.34 6.93 -18.31
N ALA A 504 36.05 6.55 -18.40
CA ALA A 504 35.07 6.75 -17.33
C ALA A 504 35.39 6.00 -16.03
N PHE A 505 36.07 4.85 -16.11
CA PHE A 505 36.37 3.98 -14.98
C PHE A 505 37.84 3.58 -14.93
N THR A 506 38.49 3.76 -13.78
CA THR A 506 39.87 3.35 -13.51
C THR A 506 39.97 1.87 -13.14
N ALA A 507 41.13 1.25 -13.29
CA ALA A 507 41.35 -0.18 -13.00
C ALA A 507 40.97 -0.64 -11.56
N LYS A 508 40.74 0.31 -10.63
CA LYS A 508 40.34 0.04 -9.24
C LYS A 508 38.84 0.19 -8.98
N ASP A 509 38.08 0.71 -9.94
CA ASP A 509 36.64 0.95 -9.78
C ASP A 509 35.86 -0.36 -9.90
N GLU A 510 34.99 -0.62 -8.93
CA GLU A 510 33.99 -1.69 -9.00
C GLU A 510 32.80 -1.22 -9.84
N ILE A 511 32.55 -1.89 -10.95
CA ILE A 511 31.51 -1.54 -11.92
C ILE A 511 30.37 -2.57 -11.84
N GLU A 512 29.14 -2.05 -11.84
CA GLU A 512 27.92 -2.80 -12.07
C GLU A 512 27.40 -2.47 -13.46
N TYR A 513 26.94 -3.48 -14.21
CA TYR A 513 26.42 -3.32 -15.56
C TYR A 513 24.96 -3.75 -15.58
N GLU A 514 24.13 -2.97 -16.28
CA GLU A 514 22.73 -3.26 -16.59
C GLU A 514 22.52 -3.11 -18.11
N ALA A 515 21.57 -3.86 -18.70
CA ALA A 515 21.29 -3.81 -20.12
C ALA A 515 19.79 -3.88 -20.42
N SER A 516 19.32 -3.09 -21.40
CA SER A 516 17.92 -3.04 -21.84
C SER A 516 17.81 -2.63 -23.31
N VAL A 517 16.68 -2.89 -23.99
CA VAL A 517 16.44 -2.32 -25.33
C VAL A 517 16.27 -0.81 -25.21
N VAL A 518 16.88 -0.02 -26.11
CA VAL A 518 16.78 1.44 -26.09
C VAL A 518 15.31 1.90 -26.03
N GLY A 519 14.95 2.59 -24.94
CA GLY A 519 13.59 3.10 -24.70
C GLY A 519 12.60 2.10 -24.09
N LYS A 520 13.05 0.90 -23.67
CA LYS A 520 12.26 -0.11 -22.95
C LYS A 520 12.97 -0.52 -21.64
N PRO A 521 12.24 -1.05 -20.65
CA PRO A 521 12.85 -1.51 -19.39
C PRO A 521 13.64 -2.81 -19.54
N ASP A 522 13.19 -3.71 -20.42
CA ASP A 522 13.68 -5.09 -20.50
C ASP A 522 14.48 -5.39 -21.78
N LEU A 523 15.18 -6.53 -21.78
CA LEU A 523 15.77 -7.16 -22.96
C LEU A 523 14.70 -7.96 -23.74
N PRO A 524 14.95 -8.34 -25.01
CA PRO A 524 14.12 -9.33 -25.71
C PRO A 524 14.08 -10.65 -24.91
N HIS A 525 12.94 -11.36 -24.91
CA HIS A 525 12.72 -12.54 -24.07
C HIS A 525 13.69 -13.71 -24.33
N TRP A 526 14.32 -13.73 -25.50
CA TRP A 526 15.32 -14.70 -25.95
C TRP A 526 16.77 -14.27 -25.67
N MET A 527 16.98 -13.06 -25.13
CA MET A 527 18.29 -12.47 -24.83
C MET A 527 18.44 -12.28 -23.32
N PHE A 528 19.53 -12.82 -22.80
CA PHE A 528 19.87 -12.81 -21.40
C PHE A 528 21.14 -12.00 -21.16
N PHE A 529 21.29 -11.52 -19.92
CA PHE A 529 22.41 -10.70 -19.51
C PHE A 529 23.07 -11.30 -18.26
N ARG A 530 24.40 -11.35 -18.26
CA ARG A 530 25.19 -11.88 -17.15
C ARG A 530 26.29 -10.90 -16.77
N ASN A 531 26.28 -10.47 -15.51
CA ASN A 531 27.43 -9.79 -14.91
C ASN A 531 28.36 -10.86 -14.30
N VAL A 532 29.66 -10.82 -14.61
CA VAL A 532 30.63 -11.76 -14.07
C VAL A 532 31.12 -11.24 -12.72
N ASN A 533 31.52 -12.14 -11.81
CA ASN A 533 32.07 -11.73 -10.50
C ASN A 533 33.40 -10.93 -10.61
N SER A 534 34.01 -10.85 -11.80
CA SER A 534 35.10 -9.90 -12.10
C SER A 534 34.54 -8.62 -12.71
N THR A 535 34.89 -7.47 -12.13
CA THR A 535 34.39 -6.13 -12.48
C THR A 535 34.82 -5.61 -13.87
N GLU A 536 35.43 -6.44 -14.70
CA GLU A 536 36.01 -6.07 -15.99
C GLU A 536 35.10 -6.37 -17.18
N LYS A 537 34.19 -7.34 -17.06
CA LYS A 537 33.37 -7.85 -18.17
C LYS A 537 31.93 -8.21 -17.76
N ALA A 538 31.00 -8.00 -18.68
CA ALA A 538 29.66 -8.58 -18.67
C ALA A 538 29.35 -9.22 -20.03
N PHE A 539 28.31 -10.05 -20.11
CA PHE A 539 27.94 -10.81 -21.31
C PHE A 539 26.47 -10.59 -21.66
N LEU A 540 26.19 -10.30 -22.93
CA LEU A 540 24.88 -10.52 -23.54
C LEU A 540 24.94 -11.83 -24.33
N TYR A 541 23.91 -12.65 -24.23
CA TYR A 541 23.87 -13.95 -24.90
C TYR A 541 22.42 -14.42 -25.09
N GLY A 542 22.21 -15.41 -25.96
CA GLY A 542 20.88 -15.93 -26.24
C GLY A 542 20.75 -16.44 -27.67
N SER A 543 19.53 -16.47 -28.21
CA SER A 543 19.27 -17.03 -29.55
C SER A 543 18.08 -16.32 -30.21
N PRO A 544 18.28 -15.50 -31.26
CA PRO A 544 17.21 -14.67 -31.82
C PRO A 544 16.14 -15.49 -32.55
N GLU A 545 14.88 -15.28 -32.18
CA GLU A 545 13.72 -15.92 -32.82
C GLU A 545 13.19 -15.13 -34.02
N THR A 546 13.33 -13.80 -34.02
CA THR A 546 12.70 -12.90 -34.99
C THR A 546 13.70 -11.97 -35.67
N VAL A 547 13.50 -11.77 -36.98
CA VAL A 547 14.31 -10.88 -37.83
C VAL A 547 14.01 -9.42 -37.50
N GLY A 548 15.05 -8.60 -37.32
CA GLY A 548 14.93 -7.17 -37.03
C GLY A 548 16.25 -6.52 -36.62
N ASP A 549 16.33 -5.21 -36.79
CA ASP A 549 17.40 -4.37 -36.25
C ASP A 549 16.93 -3.75 -34.92
N PHE A 550 17.78 -3.76 -33.89
CA PHE A 550 17.50 -3.13 -32.60
C PHE A 550 18.78 -2.73 -31.86
N ASP A 551 18.65 -1.74 -30.98
CA ASP A 551 19.75 -1.21 -30.20
C ASP A 551 19.59 -1.58 -28.72
N ILE A 552 20.66 -2.08 -28.09
CA ILE A 552 20.75 -2.35 -26.66
C ILE A 552 21.50 -1.21 -25.98
N GLU A 553 20.86 -0.60 -24.99
CA GLU A 553 21.47 0.31 -24.03
C GLU A 553 22.13 -0.49 -22.91
N ILE A 554 23.41 -0.18 -22.64
CA ILE A 554 24.15 -0.72 -21.50
C ILE A 554 24.50 0.44 -20.58
N ILE A 555 24.11 0.32 -19.31
CA ILE A 555 24.41 1.28 -18.26
C ILE A 555 25.47 0.67 -17.36
N ALA A 556 26.61 1.34 -17.24
CA ALA A 556 27.66 1.01 -16.28
C ALA A 556 27.61 1.98 -15.10
N MET A 557 27.57 1.46 -13.88
CA MET A 557 27.50 2.22 -12.63
C MET A 557 28.72 1.91 -11.74
N ASN A 558 29.40 2.94 -11.23
CA ASN A 558 30.41 2.77 -10.19
C ASN A 558 29.74 2.48 -8.84
N LYS A 559 30.03 1.32 -8.21
CA LYS A 559 29.40 0.89 -6.94
C LYS A 559 29.71 1.80 -5.74
N HIS A 560 30.74 2.62 -5.81
CA HIS A 560 31.13 3.53 -4.71
C HIS A 560 30.73 4.98 -4.96
N SER A 561 30.84 5.48 -6.20
CA SER A 561 30.54 6.88 -6.53
C SER A 561 29.12 7.10 -7.02
N TYR A 562 28.43 6.05 -7.48
CA TYR A 562 27.13 6.08 -8.17
C TYR A 562 27.15 6.94 -9.45
N ASP A 563 28.33 7.11 -10.06
CA ASP A 563 28.43 7.72 -11.38
C ASP A 563 28.09 6.67 -12.45
N THR A 564 27.17 7.04 -13.34
CA THR A 564 26.60 6.18 -14.37
C THR A 564 27.00 6.65 -15.76
N PHE A 565 27.34 5.70 -16.62
CA PHE A 565 27.76 5.92 -18.00
C PHE A 565 27.00 4.97 -18.94
N LYS A 566 26.67 5.46 -20.14
CA LYS A 566 25.88 4.73 -21.13
C LYS A 566 26.73 4.34 -22.33
N HIS A 567 26.53 3.13 -22.83
CA HIS A 567 26.99 2.68 -24.14
C HIS A 567 25.81 2.09 -24.92
N THR A 568 25.86 2.08 -26.25
CA THR A 568 24.80 1.50 -27.09
C THR A 568 25.42 0.53 -28.08
N MET A 569 24.88 -0.69 -28.14
CA MET A 569 25.29 -1.75 -29.06
C MET A 569 24.17 -2.01 -30.07
N ASN A 570 24.51 -1.94 -31.35
CA ASN A 570 23.55 -2.04 -32.44
C ASN A 570 23.59 -3.46 -33.01
N PHE A 571 22.45 -4.15 -33.00
CA PHE A 571 22.31 -5.52 -33.48
C PHE A 571 21.42 -5.59 -34.73
N ARG A 572 21.78 -6.49 -35.64
CA ARG A 572 21.01 -6.82 -36.85
C ARG A 572 20.76 -8.31 -36.90
N VAL A 573 19.52 -8.75 -36.73
CA VAL A 573 19.16 -10.16 -36.90
C VAL A 573 18.83 -10.43 -38.36
N ILE A 574 19.57 -11.36 -38.98
CA ILE A 574 19.31 -11.86 -40.33
C ILE A 574 18.68 -13.27 -40.30
N PRO A 575 17.78 -13.61 -41.23
CA PRO A 575 17.24 -14.96 -41.34
C PRO A 575 18.33 -15.95 -41.78
N ARG A 576 18.30 -17.16 -41.23
CA ARG A 576 19.15 -18.27 -41.70
C ARG A 576 18.68 -18.73 -43.09
N GLU A 577 19.60 -18.89 -44.04
CA GLU A 577 19.27 -19.15 -45.45
C GLU A 577 18.66 -20.54 -45.72
N SER A 578 18.73 -21.47 -44.75
CA SER A 578 18.16 -22.82 -44.85
C SER A 578 16.62 -22.77 -44.82
N LYS A 579 16.00 -23.10 -45.96
CA LYS A 579 14.54 -23.26 -46.11
C LYS A 579 13.99 -24.47 -45.32
N LEU A 580 13.88 -24.34 -43.99
CA LEU A 580 12.98 -25.14 -43.14
C LEU A 580 12.97 -24.52 -41.74
N SER A 581 11.87 -23.88 -41.36
CA SER A 581 11.62 -23.40 -39.99
C SER A 581 11.22 -24.54 -39.04
N GLN A 582 11.86 -25.70 -39.21
CA GLN A 582 11.57 -26.97 -38.55
C GLN A 582 12.88 -27.75 -38.40
N THR A 583 13.62 -27.47 -37.31
CA THR A 583 14.84 -28.19 -36.94
C THR A 583 14.53 -29.23 -35.88
N TYR A 584 15.15 -30.40 -36.00
CA TYR A 584 15.25 -31.36 -34.91
C TYR A 584 16.31 -30.82 -33.93
N GLU A 585 16.04 -30.86 -32.61
CA GLU A 585 17.00 -30.39 -31.60
C GLU A 585 17.34 -31.48 -30.57
N VAL A 586 18.57 -31.45 -30.08
CA VAL A 586 19.05 -32.25 -28.95
C VAL A 586 19.37 -31.33 -27.79
N GLU A 587 18.62 -31.46 -26.69
CA GLU A 587 18.84 -30.71 -25.44
C GLU A 587 19.74 -31.51 -24.49
N LEU A 588 20.81 -30.86 -24.03
CA LEU A 588 21.79 -31.38 -23.08
C LEU A 588 22.03 -30.35 -21.97
N LYS A 589 22.33 -30.83 -20.76
CA LYS A 589 22.81 -29.98 -19.67
C LYS A 589 24.19 -30.45 -19.23
N PHE A 590 25.15 -29.54 -19.14
CA PHE A 590 26.49 -29.82 -18.60
C PHE A 590 26.62 -29.22 -17.20
N THR A 591 27.28 -29.94 -16.30
CA THR A 591 27.38 -29.57 -14.87
C THR A 591 28.75 -29.01 -14.46
N ASN A 592 29.76 -29.10 -15.34
CA ASN A 592 31.14 -28.68 -15.08
C ASN A 592 31.52 -27.33 -15.72
N LEU A 593 30.54 -26.57 -16.21
CA LEU A 593 30.75 -25.34 -16.99
C LEU A 593 29.84 -24.20 -16.50
N ASN A 594 30.30 -22.97 -16.65
CA ASN A 594 29.48 -21.75 -16.64
C ASN A 594 29.26 -21.24 -18.08
N ILE A 595 28.30 -20.34 -18.29
CA ILE A 595 28.00 -19.75 -19.62
C ILE A 595 29.26 -19.20 -20.30
N GLU A 596 30.04 -18.42 -19.56
CA GLU A 596 31.29 -17.77 -19.98
C GLU A 596 32.32 -18.77 -20.55
N GLU A 597 32.35 -19.98 -20.01
CA GLU A 597 33.30 -21.03 -20.40
C GLU A 597 32.79 -21.86 -21.60
N MET A 598 31.48 -21.88 -21.83
CA MET A 598 30.88 -22.61 -22.95
C MET A 598 30.97 -21.81 -24.26
N TYR A 599 30.95 -20.48 -24.19
CA TYR A 599 31.19 -19.61 -25.34
C TYR A 599 32.67 -19.55 -25.78
N ASP A 600 33.57 -20.33 -25.17
CA ASP A 600 34.89 -20.56 -25.74
C ASP A 600 34.81 -21.34 -27.05
N ASP A 601 35.45 -20.76 -28.07
CA ASP A 601 35.56 -21.23 -29.43
C ASP A 601 36.16 -22.66 -29.53
N THR A 602 36.95 -23.09 -28.54
CA THR A 602 37.46 -24.47 -28.50
C THR A 602 36.43 -25.46 -27.96
N LYS A 603 35.64 -25.07 -26.96
CA LYS A 603 34.57 -25.88 -26.36
C LYS A 603 33.38 -26.04 -27.31
N THR A 604 32.92 -24.96 -27.96
CA THR A 604 31.82 -25.03 -28.96
C THR A 604 32.16 -25.98 -30.11
N ARG A 605 33.37 -25.84 -30.69
CA ARG A 605 33.85 -26.71 -31.77
C ARG A 605 34.00 -28.17 -31.32
N ALA A 606 34.58 -28.42 -30.16
CA ALA A 606 34.72 -29.78 -29.61
C ALA A 606 33.36 -30.47 -29.37
N LEU A 607 32.34 -29.71 -28.96
CA LEU A 607 30.98 -30.24 -28.79
C LEU A 607 30.32 -30.56 -30.16
N LEU A 608 30.44 -29.67 -31.14
CA LEU A 608 29.92 -29.89 -32.50
C LEU A 608 30.62 -31.06 -33.21
N GLU A 609 31.92 -31.28 -32.98
CA GLU A 609 32.64 -32.47 -33.48
C GLU A 609 32.02 -33.78 -32.98
N ILE A 610 31.65 -33.88 -31.70
CA ILE A 610 30.99 -35.07 -31.14
C ILE A 610 29.70 -35.37 -31.89
N PHE A 611 28.91 -34.34 -32.21
CA PHE A 611 27.69 -34.53 -32.98
C PHE A 611 28.00 -34.92 -34.42
N LYS A 612 28.72 -34.09 -35.19
CA LYS A 612 28.98 -34.36 -36.63
C LYS A 612 29.70 -35.69 -36.90
N GLN A 613 30.61 -36.13 -36.02
CA GLN A 613 31.45 -37.32 -36.26
C GLN A 613 30.94 -38.61 -35.59
N ARG A 614 29.98 -38.53 -34.66
CA ARG A 614 29.57 -39.70 -33.84
C ARG A 614 28.08 -39.82 -33.55
N LEU A 615 27.37 -38.72 -33.29
CA LEU A 615 25.95 -38.80 -32.89
C LEU A 615 24.98 -38.40 -34.01
N TRP A 616 25.37 -37.52 -34.93
CA TRP A 616 24.54 -37.02 -36.03
C TRP A 616 25.26 -37.23 -37.38
N ILE A 617 25.71 -38.47 -37.60
CA ILE A 617 26.48 -38.85 -38.79
C ILE A 617 25.58 -38.74 -40.02
N GLY A 618 26.05 -38.00 -41.03
CA GLY A 618 25.33 -37.74 -42.28
C GLY A 618 24.77 -36.32 -42.41
N SER A 619 24.78 -35.55 -41.33
CA SER A 619 24.24 -34.18 -41.30
C SER A 619 25.32 -33.12 -41.41
N ASP A 620 25.29 -32.36 -42.51
CA ASP A 620 26.26 -31.30 -42.78
C ASP A 620 25.98 -30.01 -41.98
N ASP A 621 24.71 -29.77 -41.60
CA ASP A 621 24.19 -28.50 -41.10
C ASP A 621 24.14 -28.35 -39.57
N VAL A 622 24.67 -29.33 -38.80
CA VAL A 622 24.61 -29.35 -37.33
C VAL A 622 25.26 -28.09 -36.72
N TYR A 623 24.53 -27.44 -35.81
CA TYR A 623 24.90 -26.16 -35.18
C TYR A 623 24.26 -26.01 -33.79
N ILE A 624 24.66 -25.00 -33.01
CA ILE A 624 24.13 -24.75 -31.66
C ILE A 624 22.96 -23.76 -31.74
N THR A 625 21.77 -24.19 -31.34
CA THR A 625 20.54 -23.38 -31.37
C THR A 625 20.27 -22.61 -30.08
N LEU A 626 20.81 -23.07 -28.94
CA LEU A 626 20.70 -22.39 -27.64
C LEU A 626 21.91 -22.70 -26.76
N ILE A 627 22.40 -21.69 -26.03
CA ILE A 627 23.28 -21.83 -24.86
C ILE A 627 22.73 -20.89 -23.78
N ALA A 628 22.30 -21.45 -22.63
CA ALA A 628 21.73 -20.69 -21.52
C ALA A 628 22.15 -21.27 -20.16
N ALA A 629 22.13 -20.46 -19.09
CA ALA A 629 22.22 -21.04 -17.74
C ALA A 629 20.88 -21.72 -17.37
N PRO A 630 20.90 -22.70 -16.46
CA PRO A 630 19.70 -23.38 -16.02
C PRO A 630 18.61 -22.45 -15.49
N LEU A 631 18.96 -21.31 -14.89
CA LEU A 631 17.98 -20.37 -14.31
C LEU A 631 17.10 -19.72 -15.40
N ASP A 632 17.71 -19.28 -16.50
CA ASP A 632 17.04 -18.57 -17.59
C ASP A 632 16.04 -19.47 -18.36
N VAL A 633 16.25 -20.78 -18.32
CA VAL A 633 15.34 -21.80 -18.87
C VAL A 633 14.46 -22.48 -17.80
N GLY A 634 14.26 -21.84 -16.64
CA GLY A 634 13.32 -22.28 -15.59
C GLY A 634 13.80 -23.44 -14.70
N GLY A 635 15.08 -23.77 -14.76
CA GLY A 635 15.76 -24.73 -13.90
C GLY A 635 16.18 -24.17 -12.54
N ARG A 636 16.97 -24.94 -11.79
CA ARG A 636 17.50 -24.58 -10.47
C ARG A 636 19.02 -24.58 -10.48
N LEU A 637 19.60 -23.66 -9.70
CA LEU A 637 21.02 -23.65 -9.36
C LEU A 637 21.40 -24.92 -8.55
N PRO A 638 22.70 -25.30 -8.53
CA PRO A 638 23.20 -26.37 -7.67
C PRO A 638 22.90 -26.16 -6.18
N VAL A 639 22.85 -27.26 -5.42
CA VAL A 639 22.67 -27.23 -3.96
C VAL A 639 23.97 -26.89 -3.21
N ASP A 640 25.12 -27.24 -3.79
CA ASP A 640 26.43 -26.86 -3.26
C ASP A 640 26.87 -25.52 -3.90
N PRO A 641 27.12 -24.45 -3.13
CA PRO A 641 27.59 -23.17 -3.66
C PRO A 641 28.98 -23.22 -4.34
N ASN A 642 29.73 -24.31 -4.18
CA ASN A 642 31.03 -24.52 -4.83
C ASN A 642 30.92 -25.22 -6.20
N ASP A 643 29.75 -25.78 -6.54
CA ASP A 643 29.49 -26.30 -7.88
C ASP A 643 29.32 -25.13 -8.87
N LYS A 644 29.76 -25.32 -10.12
CA LYS A 644 29.40 -24.43 -11.22
C LYS A 644 27.92 -24.53 -11.53
N GLU A 645 27.34 -23.43 -12.02
CA GLU A 645 25.88 -23.33 -12.23
C GLU A 645 25.36 -24.37 -13.24
N GLY A 646 26.22 -24.74 -14.19
CA GLY A 646 25.90 -25.57 -15.33
C GLY A 646 25.45 -24.74 -16.53
N VAL A 647 25.35 -25.39 -17.68
CA VAL A 647 24.90 -24.80 -18.94
C VAL A 647 23.94 -25.76 -19.63
N VAL A 648 22.80 -25.24 -20.08
CA VAL A 648 21.85 -25.95 -20.95
C VAL A 648 22.16 -25.56 -22.40
N ILE A 649 22.27 -26.55 -23.26
CA ILE A 649 22.66 -26.41 -24.67
C ILE A 649 21.68 -27.16 -25.54
N ARG A 650 21.25 -26.53 -26.62
CA ARG A 650 20.52 -27.19 -27.71
C ARG A 650 21.33 -27.19 -28.98
N ILE A 651 21.32 -28.33 -29.68
CA ILE A 651 22.03 -28.54 -30.93
C ILE A 651 21.01 -28.95 -31.97
N GLY A 652 20.94 -28.19 -33.06
CA GLY A 652 19.95 -28.35 -34.13
C GLY A 652 20.53 -28.92 -35.42
N SER A 653 19.68 -29.57 -36.20
CA SER A 653 19.89 -29.96 -37.60
C SER A 653 18.52 -30.00 -38.32
N THR A 654 18.51 -29.84 -39.64
CA THR A 654 17.30 -30.10 -40.46
C THR A 654 17.06 -31.59 -40.71
N ASP A 655 18.06 -32.44 -40.54
CA ASP A 655 17.92 -33.89 -40.69
C ASP A 655 17.28 -34.55 -39.47
N GLU A 656 16.68 -35.73 -39.69
CA GLU A 656 16.11 -36.53 -38.61
C GLU A 656 17.18 -37.10 -37.66
N PHE A 657 16.76 -37.52 -36.47
CA PHE A 657 17.65 -38.16 -35.50
C PHE A 657 18.18 -39.51 -36.01
N THR A 658 19.50 -39.69 -35.90
CA THR A 658 20.15 -40.97 -36.15
C THR A 658 19.70 -42.05 -35.17
N GLN A 659 19.98 -43.31 -35.52
CA GLN A 659 19.77 -44.43 -34.62
C GLN A 659 20.56 -44.27 -33.30
N ASP A 660 21.78 -43.72 -33.33
CA ASP A 660 22.59 -43.50 -32.13
C ASP A 660 21.94 -42.50 -31.15
N LEU A 661 21.31 -41.43 -31.65
CA LEU A 661 20.56 -40.48 -30.81
C LEU A 661 19.28 -41.11 -30.24
N LEU A 662 18.56 -41.90 -31.04
CA LEU A 662 17.37 -42.64 -30.59
C LEU A 662 17.74 -43.70 -29.53
N ASP A 663 18.89 -44.36 -29.66
CA ASP A 663 19.38 -45.35 -28.71
C ASP A 663 19.82 -44.67 -27.39
N LEU A 664 20.52 -43.54 -27.49
CA LEU A 664 20.87 -42.69 -26.35
C LEU A 664 19.63 -42.18 -25.59
N ARG A 665 18.53 -41.87 -26.30
CA ARG A 665 17.23 -41.57 -25.67
C ARG A 665 16.70 -42.78 -24.89
N ARG A 666 16.71 -43.98 -25.48
CA ARG A 666 16.25 -45.22 -24.83
C ARG A 666 17.08 -45.59 -23.59
N GLU A 667 18.38 -45.30 -23.57
CA GLU A 667 19.24 -45.48 -22.40
C GLU A 667 18.91 -44.46 -21.30
N THR A 668 18.77 -43.19 -21.65
CA THR A 668 18.52 -42.10 -20.68
C THR A 668 17.13 -42.13 -20.07
N ASP A 669 16.10 -42.57 -20.82
CA ASP A 669 14.73 -42.72 -20.30
C ASP A 669 14.65 -43.64 -19.06
N GLN A 670 15.54 -44.62 -18.93
CA GLN A 670 15.60 -45.53 -17.77
C GLN A 670 16.03 -44.85 -16.45
N ILE A 671 16.64 -43.66 -16.53
CA ILE A 671 17.20 -42.96 -15.36
C ILE A 671 16.56 -41.60 -15.07
N LYS A 672 15.68 -41.09 -15.95
CA LYS A 672 14.98 -39.80 -15.78
C LYS A 672 14.22 -39.64 -14.45
N ASN A 673 13.73 -40.75 -13.89
CA ASN A 673 12.98 -40.74 -12.64
C ASN A 673 13.86 -40.66 -11.37
N ARG A 674 15.18 -40.46 -11.48
CA ARG A 674 16.10 -40.38 -10.33
C ARG A 674 16.40 -38.93 -9.95
N ASN A 675 16.04 -38.55 -8.72
CA ASN A 675 16.33 -37.23 -8.15
C ASN A 675 17.12 -37.39 -6.83
N PRO A 676 18.36 -36.86 -6.71
CA PRO A 676 19.14 -36.16 -7.74
C PRO A 676 19.70 -37.11 -8.82
N CYS A 677 20.04 -36.57 -9.99
CA CYS A 677 20.61 -37.37 -11.07
C CYS A 677 22.01 -37.94 -10.70
N PRO A 678 22.34 -39.22 -11.01
CA PRO A 678 23.60 -39.84 -10.58
C PRO A 678 24.89 -39.29 -11.24
N ARG A 679 25.50 -38.24 -10.66
CA ARG A 679 26.71 -37.56 -11.20
C ARG A 679 27.92 -38.46 -11.55
N LYS A 680 28.12 -39.58 -10.85
CA LYS A 680 29.34 -40.43 -10.97
C LYS A 680 29.14 -41.78 -11.68
N TYR A 681 27.91 -42.14 -12.05
CA TYR A 681 27.63 -43.41 -12.72
C TYR A 681 27.94 -43.32 -14.22
N LYS A 682 28.31 -44.45 -14.87
CA LYS A 682 28.28 -44.54 -16.34
C LYS A 682 26.84 -44.85 -16.74
N ALA A 683 26.10 -43.81 -17.07
CA ALA A 683 24.69 -43.84 -17.40
C ALA A 683 24.40 -44.28 -18.84
N THR A 684 25.29 -43.94 -19.78
CA THR A 684 25.08 -44.17 -21.22
C THR A 684 26.31 -44.71 -21.93
N THR A 685 26.10 -45.30 -23.11
CA THR A 685 27.14 -45.70 -24.07
C THR A 685 27.93 -44.50 -24.56
N ALA A 686 27.27 -43.37 -24.86
CA ALA A 686 27.90 -42.14 -25.35
C ALA A 686 28.75 -41.36 -24.32
N GLN A 687 28.67 -41.69 -23.02
CA GLN A 687 29.29 -40.87 -21.95
C GLN A 687 30.81 -40.69 -22.04
N TYR A 688 31.54 -41.57 -22.72
CA TYR A 688 32.98 -41.40 -22.91
C TYR A 688 33.30 -40.27 -23.91
N LEU A 689 32.49 -40.09 -24.96
CA LEU A 689 32.67 -39.06 -25.99
C LEU A 689 32.70 -37.65 -25.38
N PHE A 690 31.77 -37.38 -24.47
CA PHE A 690 31.68 -36.11 -23.76
C PHE A 690 32.82 -35.95 -22.75
N ARG A 691 33.12 -37.00 -21.95
CA ARG A 691 34.17 -36.91 -20.92
C ARG A 691 35.59 -36.79 -21.48
N GLU A 692 35.87 -37.36 -22.65
CA GLU A 692 37.16 -37.22 -23.35
C GLU A 692 37.44 -35.75 -23.74
N LYS A 693 36.39 -34.98 -24.02
CA LYS A 693 36.45 -33.54 -24.34
C LYS A 693 36.14 -32.64 -23.13
N ASP A 694 36.18 -33.18 -21.90
CA ASP A 694 35.90 -32.46 -20.65
C ASP A 694 34.47 -31.84 -20.60
N PHE A 695 33.47 -32.64 -20.94
CA PHE A 695 32.05 -32.36 -20.75
C PHE A 695 31.40 -33.37 -19.79
N TYR A 696 30.66 -32.87 -18.80
CA TYR A 696 30.00 -33.70 -17.78
C TYR A 696 28.47 -33.56 -17.89
N PRO A 697 27.85 -34.32 -18.82
CA PRO A 697 26.41 -34.25 -19.08
C PRO A 697 25.58 -34.79 -17.91
N ASP A 698 24.50 -34.06 -17.59
CA ASP A 698 23.39 -34.50 -16.76
C ASP A 698 22.40 -35.27 -17.64
N TRP A 699 22.57 -36.59 -17.68
CA TRP A 699 21.77 -37.48 -18.53
C TRP A 699 20.28 -37.52 -18.21
N CYS A 700 19.86 -37.09 -17.01
CA CYS A 700 18.45 -36.96 -16.68
C CYS A 700 17.79 -35.77 -17.38
N ALA A 701 18.58 -34.79 -17.86
CA ALA A 701 18.13 -33.65 -18.64
C ALA A 701 18.17 -33.88 -20.17
N PHE A 702 18.65 -35.04 -20.65
CA PHE A 702 18.76 -35.31 -22.09
C PHE A 702 17.38 -35.45 -22.76
N ARG A 703 17.16 -34.69 -23.83
CA ARG A 703 15.92 -34.73 -24.62
C ARG A 703 16.19 -34.61 -26.12
N LEU A 704 15.33 -35.27 -26.89
CA LEU A 704 15.21 -35.10 -28.34
C LEU A 704 13.90 -34.36 -28.62
N ILE A 705 13.97 -33.20 -29.27
CA ILE A 705 12.87 -32.30 -29.58
C ILE A 705 12.60 -32.37 -31.08
N THR A 706 11.40 -32.79 -31.47
CA THR A 706 10.98 -32.80 -32.89
C THR A 706 10.18 -31.53 -33.23
N PRO A 707 10.27 -31.03 -34.47
CA PRO A 707 9.75 -29.71 -34.86
C PRO A 707 8.22 -29.49 -34.81
N ASN A 708 7.43 -30.46 -34.32
CA ASN A 708 5.97 -30.36 -34.20
C ASN A 708 5.45 -30.57 -32.75
N THR A 709 6.32 -30.67 -31.73
CA THR A 709 5.88 -30.99 -30.36
C THR A 709 5.51 -29.75 -29.51
N GLU A 710 4.61 -28.91 -30.04
CA GLU A 710 3.95 -27.82 -29.27
C GLU A 710 2.41 -27.92 -29.28
N SER A 711 1.81 -29.11 -29.47
CA SER A 711 0.35 -29.26 -29.30
C SER A 711 -0.17 -30.69 -29.02
N SER A 712 0.43 -31.44 -28.08
CA SER A 712 -0.22 -32.65 -27.53
C SER A 712 0.32 -33.09 -26.17
N THR A 713 -0.36 -32.75 -25.08
CA THR A 713 -0.28 -33.48 -23.80
C THR A 713 -1.48 -34.42 -23.71
N GLU A 714 -1.24 -35.73 -23.78
CA GLU A 714 -2.26 -36.71 -23.39
C GLU A 714 -2.42 -36.70 -21.85
N PRO A 715 -3.65 -36.78 -21.30
CA PRO A 715 -3.89 -36.74 -19.88
C PRO A 715 -3.77 -38.14 -19.25
N GLY A 716 -2.57 -38.53 -18.83
CA GLY A 716 -2.32 -39.84 -18.23
C GLY A 716 -1.06 -39.92 -17.37
N GLU A 717 -1.27 -39.91 -16.05
CA GLU A 717 -0.35 -40.24 -14.94
C GLU A 717 0.38 -39.10 -14.20
N THR A 718 0.19 -39.13 -12.87
CA THR A 718 0.66 -38.16 -11.89
C THR A 718 2.17 -38.23 -11.68
N THR A 719 2.90 -37.18 -12.09
CA THR A 719 4.16 -36.78 -11.44
C THR A 719 4.22 -35.26 -11.33
N THR A 720 4.59 -34.75 -10.15
CA THR A 720 4.56 -33.34 -9.77
C THR A 720 5.55 -32.48 -10.58
N GLN A 721 5.08 -31.80 -11.61
CA GLN A 721 5.80 -30.68 -12.22
C GLN A 721 5.38 -29.35 -11.61
N PHE A 722 6.35 -28.68 -10.97
CA PHE A 722 6.22 -27.32 -10.45
C PHE A 722 6.26 -26.33 -11.62
N TYR A 723 5.09 -25.86 -12.06
CA TYR A 723 5.03 -24.62 -12.84
C TYR A 723 5.27 -23.44 -11.90
N ALA A 724 6.36 -22.70 -12.13
CA ALA A 724 6.72 -21.54 -11.33
C ALA A 724 5.80 -20.35 -11.68
N THR A 725 4.94 -19.97 -10.73
CA THR A 725 4.20 -18.71 -10.77
C THR A 725 5.10 -17.56 -10.30
N HIS A 726 5.42 -16.60 -11.18
CA HIS A 726 6.03 -15.30 -10.86
C HIS A 726 5.62 -14.26 -11.94
N PRO A 727 5.71 -12.93 -11.69
CA PRO A 727 4.68 -12.23 -10.94
C PRO A 727 4.06 -11.04 -11.71
N LEU A 728 3.10 -10.35 -11.09
CA LEU A 728 2.40 -9.17 -11.63
C LEU A 728 3.35 -8.01 -12.04
N SER A 729 3.14 -7.51 -13.26
CA SER A 729 3.45 -6.15 -13.70
C SER A 729 2.26 -5.63 -14.53
N GLU A 730 1.95 -4.33 -14.44
CA GLU A 730 0.72 -3.73 -14.97
C GLU A 730 0.88 -3.16 -16.41
N MET A 731 -0.22 -3.18 -17.18
CA MET A 731 -0.76 -2.14 -18.12
C MET A 731 0.21 -1.05 -18.66
N ASP A 732 0.28 -0.70 -19.96
CA ASP A 732 -0.52 -0.97 -21.19
C ASP A 732 0.48 -1.02 -22.40
N ASP A 733 0.15 -1.25 -23.70
CA ASP A 733 -1.13 -1.31 -24.44
C ASP A 733 -0.99 -2.15 -25.76
N GLU A 734 -2.12 -2.37 -26.44
CA GLU A 734 -2.31 -2.68 -27.88
C GLU A 734 -1.34 -3.65 -28.61
N TYR A 735 -1.36 -4.94 -28.24
CA TYR A 735 -1.29 -6.04 -29.22
C TYR A 735 -2.23 -7.18 -28.81
N THR A 736 -3.16 -7.56 -29.69
CA THR A 736 -4.14 -8.62 -29.41
C THR A 736 -3.49 -10.00 -29.35
N PHE A 737 -3.18 -10.47 -28.15
CA PHE A 737 -2.67 -11.82 -27.91
C PHE A 737 -3.81 -12.84 -28.03
N LYS A 738 -3.98 -13.43 -29.22
CA LYS A 738 -4.83 -14.62 -29.41
C LYS A 738 -4.10 -15.89 -28.96
N THR A 739 -3.80 -16.01 -27.68
CA THR A 739 -3.74 -17.35 -27.07
C THR A 739 -5.13 -17.72 -26.61
N THR A 740 -5.73 -18.67 -27.32
CA THR A 740 -6.87 -19.44 -26.79
C THR A 740 -6.37 -20.28 -25.62
N PHE A 741 -6.33 -19.69 -24.43
CA PHE A 741 -6.36 -20.46 -23.19
C PHE A 741 -7.56 -21.42 -23.26
N PRO A 742 -7.44 -22.66 -22.76
CA PRO A 742 -8.61 -23.51 -22.58
C PRO A 742 -9.51 -22.86 -21.54
N THR A 743 -10.52 -22.12 -22.02
CA THR A 743 -11.56 -21.55 -21.18
C THR A 743 -12.37 -22.71 -20.62
N ARG A 744 -12.06 -23.09 -19.37
CA ARG A 744 -12.90 -24.02 -18.62
C ARG A 744 -14.29 -23.41 -18.57
N ASP A 745 -15.27 -24.14 -19.10
CA ASP A 745 -16.65 -23.67 -19.12
C ASP A 745 -17.24 -23.74 -17.70
N TYR A 746 -17.18 -22.60 -17.00
CA TYR A 746 -17.74 -22.45 -15.67
C TYR A 746 -19.28 -22.33 -15.66
N THR A 747 -19.98 -22.39 -16.80
CA THR A 747 -21.45 -22.29 -16.80
C THR A 747 -22.10 -23.39 -15.94
N LEU A 748 -21.62 -24.63 -16.03
CA LEU A 748 -22.08 -25.73 -15.19
C LEU A 748 -21.68 -25.54 -13.72
N ASP A 749 -20.44 -25.13 -13.44
CA ASP A 749 -19.96 -24.88 -12.08
C ASP A 749 -20.76 -23.74 -11.39
N VAL A 750 -21.14 -22.69 -12.14
CA VAL A 750 -22.01 -21.58 -11.70
C VAL A 750 -23.46 -22.03 -11.56
N MET A 751 -24.00 -22.82 -12.51
CA MET A 751 -25.35 -23.39 -12.37
C MET A 751 -25.45 -24.25 -11.10
N TYR A 752 -24.49 -25.13 -10.84
CA TYR A 752 -24.48 -25.94 -9.62
C TYR A 752 -24.30 -25.10 -8.35
N SER A 753 -23.45 -24.07 -8.38
CA SER A 753 -23.18 -23.22 -7.21
C SER A 753 -24.33 -22.28 -6.84
N PHE A 754 -25.16 -21.84 -7.80
CA PHE A 754 -26.27 -20.90 -7.53
C PHE A 754 -27.65 -21.54 -7.63
N ILE A 755 -27.91 -22.40 -8.62
CA ILE A 755 -29.26 -22.92 -8.88
C ILE A 755 -29.61 -24.03 -7.90
N ILE A 756 -28.69 -24.95 -7.56
CA ILE A 756 -28.98 -26.01 -6.57
C ILE A 756 -29.29 -25.40 -5.19
N PRO A 757 -28.48 -24.48 -4.62
CA PRO A 757 -28.82 -23.83 -3.36
C PRO A 757 -30.09 -22.97 -3.45
N SER A 758 -30.38 -22.33 -4.59
CA SER A 758 -31.61 -21.57 -4.78
C SER A 758 -32.85 -22.46 -4.82
N ILE A 759 -32.81 -23.61 -5.49
CA ILE A 759 -33.91 -24.59 -5.49
C ILE A 759 -34.12 -25.16 -4.08
N ILE A 760 -33.04 -25.53 -3.39
CA ILE A 760 -33.11 -26.00 -1.99
C ILE A 760 -33.70 -24.90 -1.09
N GLY A 761 -33.26 -23.64 -1.25
CA GLY A 761 -33.81 -22.48 -0.55
C GLY A 761 -35.30 -22.27 -0.82
N ILE A 762 -35.73 -22.35 -2.08
CA ILE A 762 -37.15 -22.24 -2.47
C ILE A 762 -37.97 -23.40 -1.90
N MET A 763 -37.44 -24.64 -1.89
CA MET A 763 -38.12 -25.78 -1.26
C MET A 763 -38.24 -25.61 0.26
N ILE A 764 -37.18 -25.14 0.92
CA ILE A 764 -37.20 -24.86 2.37
C ILE A 764 -38.20 -23.75 2.67
N VAL A 765 -38.16 -22.63 1.95
CA VAL A 765 -39.11 -21.51 2.13
C VAL A 765 -40.54 -21.96 1.84
N SER A 766 -40.79 -22.72 0.78
CA SER A 766 -42.13 -23.22 0.44
C SER A 766 -42.65 -24.23 1.47
N SER A 767 -41.79 -25.10 1.99
CA SER A 767 -42.10 -26.03 3.07
C SER A 767 -42.39 -25.29 4.38
N LEU A 768 -41.56 -24.30 4.74
CA LEU A 768 -41.76 -23.46 5.92
C LEU A 768 -43.05 -22.64 5.79
N SER A 769 -43.33 -22.08 4.61
CA SER A 769 -44.58 -21.37 4.32
C SER A 769 -45.79 -22.30 4.40
N CYS A 770 -45.72 -23.53 3.87
CA CYS A 770 -46.79 -24.52 4.03
C CYS A 770 -46.98 -24.93 5.49
N LEU A 771 -45.91 -25.12 6.27
CA LEU A 771 -45.98 -25.42 7.70
C LEU A 771 -46.55 -24.24 8.51
N LEU A 772 -46.21 -23.00 8.16
CA LEU A 772 -46.77 -21.79 8.77
C LEU A 772 -48.25 -21.62 8.39
N PHE A 773 -48.63 -21.84 7.13
CA PHE A 773 -50.04 -21.82 6.70
C PHE A 773 -50.85 -22.94 7.37
N TYR A 774 -50.28 -24.13 7.47
CA TYR A 774 -50.92 -25.27 8.14
C TYR A 774 -51.05 -25.03 9.65
N ARG A 775 -50.05 -24.39 10.27
CA ARG A 775 -50.12 -23.93 11.66
C ARG A 775 -51.16 -22.83 11.86
N GLU A 776 -51.23 -21.83 10.99
CA GLU A 776 -52.24 -20.76 11.07
C GLU A 776 -53.65 -21.33 10.87
N ASN A 777 -53.82 -22.32 9.98
CA ASN A 777 -55.09 -22.99 9.77
C ASN A 777 -55.45 -23.93 10.95
N LEU A 778 -54.47 -24.58 11.58
CA LEU A 778 -54.65 -25.30 12.84
C LEU A 778 -55.03 -24.35 13.99
N GLU A 779 -54.37 -23.21 14.14
CA GLU A 779 -54.69 -22.21 15.16
C GLU A 779 -56.10 -21.63 14.93
N LYS A 780 -56.52 -21.36 13.68
CA LYS A 780 -57.90 -20.98 13.34
C LYS A 780 -58.93 -22.08 13.67
N ASN A 781 -58.64 -23.34 13.35
CA ASN A 781 -59.51 -24.47 13.67
C ASN A 781 -59.61 -24.70 15.19
N VAL A 782 -58.50 -24.61 15.93
CA VAL A 782 -58.47 -24.69 17.39
C VAL A 782 -59.24 -23.52 18.01
N GLN A 783 -59.13 -22.30 17.47
CA GLN A 783 -59.89 -21.14 17.93
C GLN A 783 -61.40 -21.32 17.70
N GLN A 784 -61.82 -21.87 16.55
CA GLN A 784 -63.23 -22.23 16.31
C GLN A 784 -63.72 -23.30 17.28
N VAL A 785 -62.95 -24.37 17.51
CA VAL A 785 -63.29 -25.42 18.48
C VAL A 785 -63.40 -24.86 19.90
N PHE A 786 -62.48 -24.00 20.34
CA PHE A 786 -62.58 -23.31 21.64
C PHE A 786 -63.80 -22.38 21.72
N THR A 787 -64.17 -21.72 20.62
CA THR A 787 -65.36 -20.86 20.57
C THR A 787 -66.65 -21.69 20.69
N VAL A 788 -66.73 -22.83 20.01
CA VAL A 788 -67.86 -23.78 20.14
C VAL A 788 -67.91 -24.39 21.54
N ILE A 789 -66.78 -24.82 22.11
CA ILE A 789 -66.72 -25.35 23.49
C ILE A 789 -67.16 -24.28 24.50
N ASN A 790 -66.72 -23.03 24.36
CA ASN A 790 -67.13 -21.95 25.25
C ASN A 790 -68.61 -21.55 25.06
N TYR A 791 -69.15 -21.65 23.84
CA TYR A 791 -70.58 -21.47 23.58
C TYR A 791 -71.42 -22.58 24.24
N VAL A 792 -71.04 -23.84 24.05
CA VAL A 792 -71.70 -25.00 24.68
C VAL A 792 -71.59 -24.93 26.20
N ARG A 793 -70.44 -24.52 26.76
CA ARG A 793 -70.25 -24.29 28.19
C ARG A 793 -71.19 -23.20 28.73
N ASN A 794 -71.29 -22.06 28.04
CA ASN A 794 -72.24 -20.99 28.39
C ASN A 794 -73.70 -21.45 28.32
N GLN A 795 -74.06 -22.27 27.34
CA GLN A 795 -75.42 -22.83 27.23
C GLN A 795 -75.69 -23.86 28.34
N MET A 796 -74.71 -24.70 28.72
CA MET A 796 -74.81 -25.58 29.88
C MET A 796 -74.89 -24.81 31.20
N GLU A 797 -74.17 -23.70 31.36
CA GLU A 797 -74.27 -22.86 32.56
C GLU A 797 -75.63 -22.16 32.64
N LYS A 798 -76.18 -21.67 31.53
CA LYS A 798 -77.56 -21.17 31.46
C LYS A 798 -78.59 -22.26 31.74
N TYR A 799 -78.43 -23.46 31.18
CA TYR A 799 -79.34 -24.57 31.44
C TYR A 799 -79.28 -25.01 32.92
N ASN A 800 -78.07 -25.11 33.48
CA ASN A 800 -77.86 -25.43 34.89
C ASN A 800 -78.38 -24.32 35.83
N SER A 801 -78.30 -23.04 35.45
CA SER A 801 -78.87 -21.95 36.24
C SER A 801 -80.40 -21.95 36.18
N ILE A 802 -81.00 -22.25 35.02
CA ILE A 802 -82.45 -22.45 34.86
C ILE A 802 -82.91 -23.70 35.64
N GLN A 803 -82.15 -24.79 35.63
CA GLN A 803 -82.47 -26.00 36.38
C GLN A 803 -82.35 -25.76 37.90
N ARG A 804 -81.33 -25.04 38.37
CA ARG A 804 -81.22 -24.60 39.77
C ARG A 804 -82.37 -23.67 40.16
N ALA A 805 -82.72 -22.70 39.32
CA ALA A 805 -83.85 -21.80 39.55
C ALA A 805 -85.19 -22.57 39.56
N SER A 806 -85.35 -23.59 38.71
CA SER A 806 -86.54 -24.45 38.68
C SER A 806 -86.62 -25.34 39.91
N VAL A 807 -85.50 -25.90 40.38
CA VAL A 807 -85.42 -26.65 41.64
C VAL A 807 -85.68 -25.74 42.85
N GLN A 808 -85.15 -24.51 42.85
CA GLN A 808 -85.47 -23.51 43.88
C GLN A 808 -86.94 -23.10 43.83
N LEU A 809 -87.56 -22.93 42.66
CA LEU A 809 -88.99 -22.68 42.53
C LEU A 809 -89.84 -23.87 42.99
N GLN A 810 -89.41 -25.11 42.75
CA GLN A 810 -90.05 -26.31 43.30
C GLN A 810 -89.86 -26.43 44.82
N GLN A 811 -88.71 -26.00 45.37
CA GLN A 811 -88.48 -25.92 46.81
C GLN A 811 -89.29 -24.80 47.47
N LEU A 812 -89.41 -23.64 46.83
CA LEU A 812 -90.29 -22.54 47.27
C LEU A 812 -91.76 -22.93 47.17
N GLY A 813 -92.15 -23.70 46.14
CA GLY A 813 -93.47 -24.33 46.04
C GLY A 813 -93.76 -25.34 47.15
N LYS A 814 -92.75 -26.13 47.57
CA LYS A 814 -92.85 -27.04 48.72
C LYS A 814 -92.85 -26.30 50.06
N ASN A 815 -92.09 -25.21 50.19
CA ASN A 815 -92.03 -24.40 51.42
C ASN A 815 -93.22 -23.44 51.58
N ARG A 816 -93.99 -23.18 50.51
CA ARG A 816 -95.27 -22.45 50.62
C ARG A 816 -96.34 -23.23 51.40
N ASN A 817 -96.13 -24.53 51.62
CA ASN A 817 -96.96 -25.38 52.48
C ASN A 817 -96.46 -25.48 53.94
N ASN A 818 -95.35 -24.82 54.31
CA ASN A 818 -94.82 -24.84 55.69
C ASN A 818 -94.22 -23.47 56.06
N LEU A 819 -95.11 -22.54 56.46
CA LEU A 819 -94.76 -21.26 57.09
C LEU A 819 -95.19 -21.30 58.57
N PRO A 820 -94.24 -21.26 59.53
CA PRO A 820 -94.53 -20.90 60.91
C PRO A 820 -94.57 -19.37 61.11
N SER A 821 -95.17 -18.94 62.21
CA SER A 821 -95.51 -17.55 62.54
C SER A 821 -94.34 -16.66 63.04
N SER A 822 -94.52 -15.34 62.92
CA SER A 822 -93.75 -14.22 63.55
C SER A 822 -92.35 -13.94 62.97
N SER A 823 -91.79 -12.71 62.93
CA SER A 823 -92.24 -11.35 63.37
C SER A 823 -91.29 -10.25 62.84
N TYR A 824 -91.80 -9.03 62.53
CA TYR A 824 -91.17 -7.66 62.58
C TYR A 824 -89.72 -7.42 62.03
N SER A 825 -89.26 -6.25 61.53
CA SER A 825 -89.79 -4.87 61.36
C SER A 825 -88.91 -4.03 60.39
N SER A 826 -89.47 -2.90 59.90
CA SER A 826 -88.80 -1.64 59.46
C SER A 826 -87.65 -1.66 58.40
N LEU A 827 -87.83 -1.17 57.17
CA LEU A 827 -87.87 0.25 56.70
C LEU A 827 -86.53 1.04 56.78
N GLN A 828 -85.89 1.30 55.62
CA GLN A 828 -85.79 2.66 55.02
C GLN A 828 -85.16 2.65 53.59
N ARG A 829 -85.45 3.73 52.83
CA ARG A 829 -85.00 4.06 51.45
C ARG A 829 -84.07 5.30 51.50
N PRO A 830 -83.61 5.90 50.38
CA PRO A 830 -82.86 5.36 49.23
C PRO A 830 -81.63 6.23 48.88
N THR A 831 -80.69 5.74 48.05
CA THR A 831 -79.80 6.62 47.25
C THR A 831 -79.32 5.91 45.97
N ASN A 832 -79.36 6.61 44.83
CA ASN A 832 -78.85 6.12 43.56
C ASN A 832 -77.38 6.52 43.36
N GLN A 833 -76.59 5.63 42.77
CA GLN A 833 -75.33 5.96 42.11
C GLN A 833 -75.58 6.34 40.64
N ILE A 834 -74.72 7.21 40.09
CA ILE A 834 -74.49 7.33 38.64
C ILE A 834 -72.99 7.15 38.43
N ILE A 835 -72.62 6.33 37.44
CA ILE A 835 -71.24 6.07 37.02
C ILE A 835 -71.11 6.47 35.55
N THR A 836 -70.09 7.29 35.28
CA THR A 836 -69.39 7.48 34.00
C THR A 836 -67.94 7.81 34.37
N SER A 837 -66.90 7.36 33.69
CA SER A 837 -66.79 6.73 32.36
C SER A 837 -65.62 5.75 32.32
#